data_AF-A0A9Q0ZHT1-F1
#
_entry.id   AF-A0A9Q0ZHT1-F1
#
_cell.length_a   1.000
_cell.length_b   1.000
_cell.length_c   1.000
_cell.angle_alpha   90.00
_cell.angle_beta   90.00
_cell.angle_gamma   90.00
#
_symmetry.space_group_name_H-M   'P 1'
#
loop_
_entity.id
_entity.type
_entity.pdbx_description
1 polymer ?
#
loop_
_entity_poly.entity_id
_entity_poly.type
_entity_poly.pdbx_seq_one_letter_code
_entity_poly.pdbx_strand_id
1 'polypeptide(L)'
;MSSLASKIKAYSVPLFLFSLSVFYQLFVLPRSFPTSHYDVLGIKRYSPAEEVKEAYEKLSSKWKSDAGIPATSDFIEIQYAYELLTNPLWKRDYDIFGIDEQVHIIDKINLQYAGESISGIDLPLLDVTTFDLGDHTFNEFTSQDFTPMFDSSKPWLVLVYSLGSKRCAQFFSLWKEIAALLDGVAGVGILELGELKLAISLAERKPTGNFFFRSGLPSLVAFPLGCKTSACLVRFEGELSIDAVTDWFATTVLGLPRILYYSKESLGQNFLAKSGPHKVKAIFFSKTGERATPFVRQTAKSYWAYTSFAFVLWREEDFSVWWNAFEVESAPAIAFVKDSGVKPVVVHGLVNNSEFLDLVEKNKQQELPQLRSVTSMELGCDARGHSRAGNDTISWYCVILAGRLGPELNKMREIVRRIQERLSIDSESSEADKEQSLVLTGAFKGKRLTFVWLDGEAQEKYCSYYIHSETSYDTCGPRRDLVDVPKLFIVRYKRNASEDVIKVDTKPNNIFNVFEDENMDPASQLVARYNGSDEISQIMQWMSEIIRDGDTRNLPFYRSKTPALVPEDSDPIWSRGAQSIFSKSIGIKQRIYNNFSRIYDYLGDPRIGPILLLGALMSFGTIWLIRSQSTHPKASQPSQSNAKDETRARRGDREKYRAKKDRPSSITDSEPKGAYQIPLSDSESE
;
A
#
# COMPACT_ATOMS: atom_id res chain seq x y z
N MET A 1 23.73 51.73 -27.24
CA MET A 1 22.71 50.68 -26.98
C MET A 1 23.05 49.75 -25.80
N SER A 2 24.31 49.41 -25.48
CA SER A 2 24.63 48.46 -24.37
C SER A 2 24.30 48.98 -22.95
N SER A 3 24.40 50.30 -22.71
CA SER A 3 24.04 50.95 -21.44
C SER A 3 22.54 50.82 -21.10
N LEU A 4 21.66 50.92 -22.11
CA LEU A 4 20.21 50.82 -21.92
C LEU A 4 19.81 49.36 -21.60
N ALA A 5 20.36 48.39 -22.32
CA ALA A 5 20.11 46.97 -22.08
C ALA A 5 20.58 46.52 -20.68
N SER A 6 21.71 47.05 -20.19
CA SER A 6 22.22 46.81 -18.83
C SER A 6 21.33 47.44 -17.74
N LYS A 7 20.70 48.59 -18.01
CA LYS A 7 19.71 49.18 -17.10
C LYS A 7 18.42 48.37 -17.07
N ILE A 8 17.89 47.99 -18.23
CA ILE A 8 16.67 47.20 -18.35
C ILE A 8 16.83 45.84 -17.64
N LYS A 9 17.98 45.17 -17.81
CA LYS A 9 18.25 43.87 -17.19
C LYS A 9 18.47 43.95 -15.66
N ALA A 10 18.90 45.10 -15.14
CA ALA A 10 19.06 45.30 -13.70
C ALA A 10 17.73 45.61 -13.00
N TYR A 11 16.86 46.40 -13.62
CA TYR A 11 15.58 46.80 -13.03
C TYR A 11 14.40 45.88 -13.40
N SER A 12 14.60 44.85 -14.22
CA SER A 12 13.54 43.93 -14.65
C SER A 12 12.86 43.19 -13.50
N VAL A 13 13.64 42.70 -12.53
CA VAL A 13 13.11 41.99 -11.34
C VAL A 13 12.30 42.93 -10.42
N PRO A 14 12.81 44.12 -10.03
CA PRO A 14 12.02 45.11 -9.29
C PRO A 14 10.72 45.53 -10.00
N LEU A 15 10.78 45.77 -11.31
CA LEU A 15 9.62 46.13 -12.14
C LEU A 15 8.59 44.99 -12.18
N PHE A 16 9.04 43.74 -12.30
CA PHE A 16 8.17 42.58 -12.26
C PHE A 16 7.46 42.46 -10.91
N LEU A 17 8.18 42.54 -9.79
CA LEU A 17 7.60 42.48 -8.43
C LEU A 17 6.60 43.62 -8.19
N PHE A 18 6.92 44.83 -8.65
CA PHE A 18 6.03 45.99 -8.57
C PHE A 18 4.76 45.78 -9.39
N SER A 19 4.89 45.32 -10.65
CA SER A 19 3.74 45.04 -11.51
C SER A 19 2.84 43.95 -10.94
N LEU A 20 3.44 42.91 -10.34
CA LEU A 20 2.72 41.83 -9.68
C LEU A 20 2.00 42.31 -8.42
N SER A 21 2.62 43.20 -7.64
CA SER A 21 2.00 43.83 -6.47
C SER A 21 0.79 44.68 -6.87
N VAL A 22 0.93 45.53 -7.88
CA VAL A 22 -0.16 46.38 -8.40
C VAL A 22 -1.30 45.51 -8.95
N PHE A 23 -0.98 44.47 -9.72
CA PHE A 23 -1.97 43.52 -10.22
C PHE A 23 -2.71 42.83 -9.06
N TYR A 24 -1.97 42.39 -8.04
CA TYR A 24 -2.55 41.76 -6.86
C TYR A 24 -3.49 42.73 -6.12
N GLN A 25 -3.10 43.99 -5.93
CA GLN A 25 -3.90 45.01 -5.25
C GLN A 25 -5.14 45.46 -6.03
N LEU A 26 -5.09 45.50 -7.36
CA LEU A 26 -6.19 46.01 -8.18
C LEU A 26 -7.17 44.93 -8.63
N PHE A 27 -6.72 43.68 -8.83
CA PHE A 27 -7.54 42.64 -9.43
C PHE A 27 -7.78 41.42 -8.53
N VAL A 28 -6.83 41.10 -7.66
CA VAL A 28 -6.93 39.91 -6.79
C VAL A 28 -7.57 40.29 -5.45
N LEU A 29 -7.00 41.26 -4.75
CA LEU A 29 -7.44 41.75 -3.44
C LEU A 29 -8.92 42.18 -3.39
N PRO A 30 -9.46 42.98 -4.34
CA PRO A 30 -10.86 43.42 -4.29
C PRO A 30 -11.85 42.27 -4.48
N ARG A 31 -11.44 41.18 -5.15
CA ARG A 31 -12.23 39.95 -5.26
C ARG A 31 -12.15 39.07 -4.01
N SER A 32 -11.15 39.29 -3.16
CA SER A 32 -10.86 38.44 -2.00
C SER A 32 -11.03 39.15 -0.64
N PHE A 33 -11.38 40.44 -0.59
CA PHE A 33 -11.36 41.24 0.65
C PHE A 33 -12.34 42.44 0.66
N PRO A 34 -13.36 42.46 1.55
CA PRO A 34 -14.16 41.36 2.05
C PRO A 34 -15.64 41.43 1.60
N THR A 35 -16.26 40.27 1.42
CA THR A 35 -17.71 40.08 1.58
C THR A 35 -17.91 38.92 2.55
N SER A 36 -17.75 39.15 3.86
CA SER A 36 -18.18 38.17 4.86
C SER A 36 -19.67 38.32 5.13
N HIS A 37 -20.32 37.27 5.65
CA HIS A 37 -21.75 37.33 6.02
C HIS A 37 -22.03 38.40 7.08
N TYR A 38 -21.03 38.73 7.90
CA TYR A 38 -21.10 39.85 8.84
C TYR A 38 -21.07 41.21 8.12
N ASP A 39 -20.27 41.35 7.06
CA ASP A 39 -20.18 42.58 6.27
C ASP A 39 -21.48 42.82 5.49
N VAL A 40 -22.14 41.76 5.02
CA VAL A 40 -23.49 41.79 4.39
C VAL A 40 -24.54 42.36 5.37
N LEU A 41 -24.46 41.97 6.64
CA LEU A 41 -25.33 42.49 7.71
C LEU A 41 -24.86 43.83 8.30
N GLY A 42 -23.68 44.32 7.91
CA GLY A 42 -23.10 45.58 8.41
C GLY A 42 -22.65 45.54 9.88
N ILE A 43 -22.32 44.35 10.40
CA ILE A 43 -21.90 44.12 11.79
C ILE A 43 -20.45 43.64 11.87
N LYS A 44 -19.90 43.60 13.09
CA LYS A 44 -18.53 43.13 13.31
C LYS A 44 -18.45 41.61 13.14
N ARG A 45 -17.30 41.12 12.69
CA ARG A 45 -17.02 39.68 12.66
C ARG A 45 -17.07 39.10 14.08
N TYR A 46 -17.58 37.87 14.19
CA TYR A 46 -17.78 37.16 15.46
C TYR A 46 -18.81 37.81 16.40
N SER A 47 -19.66 38.71 15.89
CA SER A 47 -20.79 39.25 16.65
C SER A 47 -21.73 38.14 17.14
N PRO A 48 -22.29 38.24 18.36
CA PRO A 48 -23.21 37.25 18.91
C PRO A 48 -24.50 37.14 18.09
N ALA A 49 -25.22 36.02 18.23
CA ALA A 49 -26.46 35.77 17.49
C ALA A 49 -27.57 36.82 17.76
N GLU A 50 -27.53 37.47 18.93
CA GLU A 50 -28.45 38.57 19.28
C GLU A 50 -28.22 39.79 18.38
N GLU A 51 -26.96 40.22 18.21
CA GLU A 51 -26.60 41.35 17.34
C GLU A 51 -26.90 41.05 15.86
N VAL A 52 -26.76 39.78 15.44
CA VAL A 52 -27.16 39.30 14.10
C VAL A 52 -28.66 39.49 13.87
N LYS A 53 -29.49 39.14 14.86
CA LYS A 53 -30.95 39.31 14.80
C LYS A 53 -31.34 40.78 14.76
N GLU A 54 -30.75 41.61 15.63
CA GLU A 54 -31.02 43.06 15.66
C GLU A 54 -30.66 43.73 14.32
N ALA A 55 -29.51 43.35 13.73
CA ALA A 55 -29.09 43.87 12.43
C ALA A 55 -30.07 43.47 11.31
N TYR A 56 -30.53 42.22 11.30
CA TYR A 56 -31.53 41.75 10.35
C TYR A 56 -32.90 42.43 10.53
N GLU A 57 -33.36 42.64 11.77
CA GLU A 57 -34.59 43.38 12.06
C GLU A 57 -34.52 44.84 11.58
N LYS A 58 -33.35 45.48 11.76
CA LYS A 58 -33.09 46.84 11.26
C LYS A 58 -33.07 46.93 9.74
N LEU A 59 -32.59 45.90 9.04
CA LEU A 59 -32.60 45.84 7.58
C LEU A 59 -34.02 45.53 7.06
N SER A 60 -34.69 44.54 7.64
CA SER A 60 -36.04 44.14 7.24
C SER A 60 -37.11 45.20 7.50
N SER A 61 -36.98 46.01 8.56
CA SER A 61 -37.87 47.15 8.81
C SER A 61 -37.78 48.23 7.73
N LYS A 62 -36.60 48.44 7.12
CA LYS A 62 -36.46 49.36 5.98
C LYS A 62 -37.17 48.83 4.74
N TRP A 63 -37.12 47.52 4.49
CA TRP A 63 -37.78 46.89 3.35
C TRP A 63 -39.31 47.00 3.43
N LYS A 64 -39.86 46.91 4.65
CA LYS A 64 -41.30 47.07 4.91
C LYS A 64 -41.82 48.51 4.74
N SER A 65 -40.93 49.50 4.63
CA SER A 65 -41.29 50.92 4.63
C SER A 65 -41.34 51.58 3.23
N ASP A 66 -41.26 50.81 2.14
CA ASP A 66 -41.21 51.23 0.72
C ASP A 66 -40.07 52.22 0.34
N ALA A 67 -39.35 52.78 1.30
CA ALA A 67 -38.32 53.80 1.10
C ALA A 67 -36.93 53.24 0.69
N GLY A 68 -36.85 51.98 0.26
CA GLY A 68 -35.58 51.34 -0.12
C GLY A 68 -35.70 49.84 -0.28
N ILE A 69 -36.47 49.40 -1.28
CA ILE A 69 -36.56 47.98 -1.65
C ILE A 69 -35.17 47.56 -2.16
N PRO A 70 -34.48 46.62 -1.48
CA PRO A 70 -33.19 46.11 -1.94
C PRO A 70 -33.39 45.35 -3.25
N ALA A 71 -32.34 45.18 -4.05
CA ALA A 71 -32.42 44.26 -5.17
C ALA A 71 -32.76 42.85 -4.64
N THR A 72 -33.51 42.05 -5.42
CA THR A 72 -33.88 40.68 -5.03
C THR A 72 -32.63 39.85 -4.67
N SER A 73 -31.51 40.10 -5.36
CA SER A 73 -30.19 39.51 -5.05
C SER A 73 -29.68 39.88 -3.66
N ASP A 74 -29.76 41.17 -3.29
CA ASP A 74 -29.28 41.67 -2.01
C ASP A 74 -30.13 41.12 -0.86
N PHE A 75 -31.44 40.96 -1.09
CA PHE A 75 -32.34 40.30 -0.13
C PHE A 75 -31.93 38.85 0.10
N ILE A 76 -31.66 38.09 -0.96
CA ILE A 76 -31.25 36.68 -0.87
C ILE A 76 -29.92 36.56 -0.11
N GLU A 77 -28.94 37.42 -0.38
CA GLU A 77 -27.67 37.45 0.34
C GLU A 77 -27.83 37.80 1.82
N ILE A 78 -28.67 38.80 2.15
CA ILE A 78 -28.92 39.20 3.54
C ILE A 78 -29.66 38.10 4.31
N GLN A 79 -30.66 37.47 3.69
CA GLN A 79 -31.41 36.37 4.28
C GLN A 79 -30.51 35.15 4.51
N TYR A 80 -29.66 34.80 3.53
CA TYR A 80 -28.67 33.73 3.66
C TYR A 80 -27.71 33.99 4.82
N ALA A 81 -27.13 35.19 4.88
CA ALA A 81 -26.22 35.60 5.95
C ALA A 81 -26.90 35.52 7.32
N TYR A 82 -28.15 35.96 7.42
CA TYR A 82 -28.94 35.87 8.65
C TYR A 82 -29.17 34.42 9.09
N GLU A 83 -29.64 33.55 8.19
CA GLU A 83 -29.94 32.14 8.52
C GLU A 83 -28.66 31.37 8.92
N LEU A 84 -27.56 31.57 8.19
CA LEU A 84 -26.26 30.95 8.49
C LEU A 84 -25.72 31.39 9.85
N LEU A 85 -25.72 32.70 10.12
CA LEU A 85 -25.14 33.26 11.35
C LEU A 85 -26.04 33.12 12.58
N THR A 86 -27.32 32.80 12.40
CA THR A 86 -28.27 32.56 13.50
C THR A 86 -28.22 31.11 14.00
N ASN A 87 -27.94 30.15 13.12
CA ASN A 87 -27.79 28.75 13.51
C ASN A 87 -26.44 28.54 14.24
N PRO A 88 -26.43 28.00 15.48
CA PRO A 88 -25.21 27.86 16.26
C PRO A 88 -24.17 26.91 15.63
N LEU A 89 -24.61 25.85 14.93
CA LEU A 89 -23.71 24.90 14.28
C LEU A 89 -23.05 25.52 13.04
N TRP A 90 -23.86 26.11 12.16
CA TRP A 90 -23.35 26.76 10.94
C TRP A 90 -22.46 27.95 11.28
N LYS A 91 -22.85 28.78 12.25
CA LYS A 91 -22.02 29.88 12.75
C LYS A 91 -20.68 29.38 13.29
N ARG A 92 -20.67 28.32 14.11
CA ARG A 92 -19.43 27.72 14.65
C ARG A 92 -18.51 27.24 13.53
N ASP A 93 -19.05 26.50 12.57
CA ASP A 93 -18.28 25.96 11.43
C ASP A 93 -17.73 27.08 10.53
N TYR A 94 -18.53 28.13 10.29
CA TYR A 94 -18.13 29.31 9.53
C TYR A 94 -17.05 30.13 10.24
N ASP A 95 -17.27 30.46 11.51
CA ASP A 95 -16.38 31.35 12.27
C ASP A 95 -14.99 30.72 12.50
N ILE A 96 -14.94 29.42 12.79
CA ILE A 96 -13.71 28.72 13.18
C ILE A 96 -12.98 28.15 11.97
N PHE A 97 -13.72 27.51 11.06
CA PHE A 97 -13.14 26.75 9.94
C PHE A 97 -13.38 27.40 8.57
N GLY A 98 -14.14 28.49 8.50
CA GLY A 98 -14.50 29.15 7.24
C GLY A 98 -15.35 28.26 6.33
N ILE A 99 -16.14 27.36 6.91
CA ILE A 99 -16.97 26.41 6.16
C ILE A 99 -18.27 27.09 5.77
N ASP A 100 -18.54 27.11 4.47
CA ASP A 100 -19.73 27.69 3.88
C ASP A 100 -20.20 26.82 2.70
N GLU A 101 -20.88 25.72 3.02
CA GLU A 101 -21.19 24.66 2.04
C GLU A 101 -22.33 25.05 1.09
N GLN A 102 -23.18 25.98 1.53
CA GLN A 102 -24.47 26.28 0.91
C GLN A 102 -24.43 27.52 0.01
N VAL A 103 -23.26 28.14 -0.24
CA VAL A 103 -23.13 29.36 -1.07
C VAL A 103 -23.74 29.20 -2.45
N HIS A 104 -23.59 28.03 -3.07
CA HIS A 104 -24.16 27.72 -4.39
C HIS A 104 -25.71 27.82 -4.45
N ILE A 105 -26.38 27.79 -3.28
CA ILE A 105 -27.82 28.01 -3.17
C ILE A 105 -28.16 29.46 -3.54
N ILE A 106 -27.31 30.43 -3.21
CA ILE A 106 -27.52 31.86 -3.53
C ILE A 106 -27.68 32.03 -5.05
N ASP A 107 -26.75 31.50 -5.84
CA ASP A 107 -26.81 31.59 -7.31
C ASP A 107 -28.05 30.87 -7.87
N LYS A 108 -28.38 29.69 -7.32
CA LYS A 108 -29.55 28.91 -7.75
C LYS A 108 -30.87 29.65 -7.47
N ILE A 109 -31.00 30.24 -6.28
CA ILE A 109 -32.18 31.00 -5.86
C ILE A 109 -32.26 32.32 -6.64
N ASN A 110 -31.14 33.01 -6.84
CA ASN A 110 -31.07 34.20 -7.69
C ASN A 110 -31.56 33.93 -9.11
N LEU A 111 -31.22 32.77 -9.68
CA LEU A 111 -31.71 32.35 -11.00
C LEU A 111 -33.19 31.95 -10.97
N GLN A 112 -33.64 31.25 -9.91
CA GLN A 112 -35.01 30.79 -9.77
C GLN A 112 -36.00 31.94 -9.61
N TYR A 113 -35.65 32.95 -8.82
CA TYR A 113 -36.50 34.10 -8.50
C TYR A 113 -36.12 35.37 -9.30
N ALA A 114 -35.49 35.19 -10.47
CA ALA A 114 -35.04 36.29 -11.32
C ALA A 114 -36.24 37.12 -11.82
N GLY A 115 -36.40 38.34 -11.28
CA GLY A 115 -37.49 39.25 -11.63
C GLY A 115 -38.77 39.08 -10.81
N GLU A 116 -38.78 38.20 -9.81
CA GLU A 116 -39.87 38.11 -8.84
C GLU A 116 -39.77 39.17 -7.74
N SER A 117 -40.91 39.52 -7.13
CA SER A 117 -40.96 40.39 -5.95
C SER A 117 -40.51 39.64 -4.70
N ILE A 118 -39.87 40.33 -3.76
CA ILE A 118 -39.35 39.77 -2.49
C ILE A 118 -40.42 38.96 -1.73
N SER A 119 -41.69 39.36 -1.83
CA SER A 119 -42.84 38.68 -1.20
C SER A 119 -43.16 37.29 -1.76
N GLY A 120 -42.66 36.94 -2.94
CA GLY A 120 -42.84 35.64 -3.59
C GLY A 120 -41.77 34.60 -3.25
N ILE A 121 -40.73 34.99 -2.50
CA ILE A 121 -39.63 34.10 -2.11
C ILE A 121 -40.07 33.25 -0.92
N ASP A 122 -40.04 31.94 -1.09
CA ASP A 122 -40.28 30.98 0.00
C ASP A 122 -39.13 30.98 1.02
N LEU A 123 -39.46 31.11 2.30
CA LEU A 123 -38.52 31.09 3.43
C LEU A 123 -38.82 29.91 4.37
N PRO A 124 -37.82 29.31 5.03
CA PRO A 124 -36.39 29.66 5.03
C PRO A 124 -35.65 29.26 3.73
N LEU A 125 -34.51 29.89 3.45
CA LEU A 125 -33.65 29.56 2.31
C LEU A 125 -32.81 28.29 2.57
N LEU A 126 -32.43 28.07 3.82
CA LEU A 126 -31.60 26.96 4.28
C LEU A 126 -32.42 25.95 5.07
N ASP A 127 -32.39 24.70 4.63
CA ASP A 127 -33.00 23.58 5.36
C ASP A 127 -32.13 23.17 6.55
N VAL A 128 -32.75 23.02 7.72
CA VAL A 128 -32.09 22.42 8.88
C VAL A 128 -31.77 20.96 8.58
N THR A 129 -30.51 20.59 8.80
CA THR A 129 -30.04 19.22 8.58
C THR A 129 -30.53 18.28 9.67
N THR A 130 -31.22 17.22 9.27
CA THR A 130 -31.49 16.06 10.14
C THR A 130 -30.35 15.06 9.97
N PHE A 131 -29.59 14.85 11.04
CA PHE A 131 -28.52 13.86 11.06
C PHE A 131 -29.00 12.64 11.84
N ASP A 132 -29.25 11.54 11.14
CA ASP A 132 -29.58 10.27 11.78
C ASP A 132 -28.29 9.51 12.10
N LEU A 133 -27.79 9.66 13.33
CA LEU A 133 -26.64 8.88 13.80
C LEU A 133 -26.97 7.38 13.90
N GLY A 134 -28.26 7.00 13.97
CA GLY A 134 -28.70 5.65 14.31
C GLY A 134 -28.13 5.16 15.66
N ASP A 135 -28.43 3.91 16.00
CA ASP A 135 -28.00 3.25 17.25
C ASP A 135 -26.56 2.69 17.18
N HIS A 136 -25.75 3.17 16.23
CA HIS A 136 -24.44 2.57 15.94
C HIS A 136 -23.33 3.18 16.79
N THR A 137 -22.65 2.32 17.54
CA THR A 137 -21.50 2.66 18.39
C THR A 137 -20.24 2.86 17.55
N PHE A 138 -20.15 3.95 16.80
CA PHE A 138 -18.86 4.43 16.34
C PHE A 138 -18.08 4.98 17.54
N ASN A 139 -16.76 4.79 17.55
CA ASN A 139 -15.91 5.50 18.50
C ASN A 139 -15.94 6.98 18.13
N GLU A 140 -16.83 7.74 18.75
CA GLU A 140 -16.83 9.19 18.72
C GLU A 140 -15.62 9.66 19.52
N PHE A 141 -14.66 10.28 18.83
CA PHE A 141 -13.43 10.69 19.46
C PHE A 141 -13.65 11.89 20.36
N THR A 142 -13.52 11.68 21.66
CA THR A 142 -13.37 12.78 22.61
C THR A 142 -11.91 13.15 22.79
N SER A 143 -11.64 14.35 23.28
CA SER A 143 -10.27 14.82 23.57
C SER A 143 -9.44 13.91 24.49
N GLN A 144 -10.07 13.00 25.24
CA GLN A 144 -9.40 12.05 26.14
C GLN A 144 -8.93 10.77 25.43
N ASP A 145 -9.60 10.36 24.36
CA ASP A 145 -9.33 9.10 23.63
C ASP A 145 -8.25 9.22 22.56
N PHE A 146 -7.80 10.45 22.27
CA PHE A 146 -6.87 10.74 21.19
C PHE A 146 -5.43 10.28 21.48
N THR A 147 -5.03 10.24 22.75
CA THR A 147 -3.69 9.78 23.17
C THR A 147 -3.51 8.26 23.01
N PRO A 148 -4.42 7.40 23.51
CA PRO A 148 -4.31 5.95 23.31
C PRO A 148 -4.42 5.51 21.85
N MET A 149 -5.00 6.33 20.97
CA MET A 149 -5.01 6.08 19.51
C MET A 149 -3.57 6.01 18.94
N PHE A 150 -2.68 6.92 19.36
CA PHE A 150 -1.28 6.94 18.92
C PHE A 150 -0.39 5.90 19.58
N ASP A 151 -0.82 5.39 20.74
CA ASP A 151 -0.15 4.28 21.42
C ASP A 151 -0.57 2.91 20.85
N SER A 152 -1.72 2.87 20.14
CA SER A 152 -2.16 1.66 19.46
C SER A 152 -1.24 1.33 18.27
N SER A 153 -0.86 0.06 18.15
CA SER A 153 -0.06 -0.44 17.01
C SER A 153 -0.88 -0.61 15.73
N LYS A 154 -2.09 -0.04 15.66
CA LYS A 154 -3.01 -0.17 14.52
C LYS A 154 -3.13 1.15 13.76
N PRO A 155 -3.27 1.11 12.42
CA PRO A 155 -3.55 2.29 11.63
C PRO A 155 -5.01 2.73 11.83
N TRP A 156 -5.29 4.02 11.68
CA TRP A 156 -6.62 4.60 11.89
C TRP A 156 -7.12 5.38 10.69
N LEU A 157 -8.43 5.31 10.42
CA LEU A 157 -9.15 6.20 9.52
C LEU A 157 -10.20 6.99 10.32
N VAL A 158 -10.13 8.32 10.24
CA VAL A 158 -10.98 9.24 10.98
C VAL A 158 -11.81 10.06 10.00
N LEU A 159 -13.13 10.01 10.17
CA LEU A 159 -14.08 10.90 9.50
C LEU A 159 -14.27 12.16 10.33
N VAL A 160 -13.89 13.31 9.78
CA VAL A 160 -14.20 14.62 10.35
C VAL A 160 -15.48 15.14 9.70
N TYR A 161 -16.49 15.42 10.52
CA TYR A 161 -17.82 15.80 10.06
C TYR A 161 -18.43 16.92 10.91
N SER A 162 -19.52 17.52 10.41
CA SER A 162 -20.36 18.43 11.16
C SER A 162 -21.82 18.00 11.07
N LEU A 163 -22.53 18.11 12.20
CA LEU A 163 -23.98 17.90 12.27
C LEU A 163 -24.77 18.94 11.45
N GLY A 164 -24.17 20.11 11.21
CA GLY A 164 -24.74 21.17 10.36
C GLY A 164 -24.57 20.92 8.85
N SER A 165 -23.80 19.91 8.44
CA SER A 165 -23.47 19.67 7.04
C SER A 165 -24.40 18.63 6.39
N LYS A 166 -25.12 19.07 5.33
CA LYS A 166 -25.98 18.19 4.53
C LYS A 166 -25.18 17.14 3.76
N ARG A 167 -23.96 17.52 3.31
CA ARG A 167 -23.03 16.60 2.64
C ARG A 167 -22.54 15.50 3.57
N CYS A 168 -22.22 15.85 4.82
CA CYS A 168 -21.83 14.87 5.83
C CYS A 168 -22.97 13.88 6.12
N ALA A 169 -24.21 14.38 6.27
CA ALA A 169 -25.37 13.52 6.52
C ALA A 169 -25.59 12.52 5.37
N GLN A 170 -25.46 12.96 4.12
CA GLN A 170 -25.56 12.08 2.94
C GLN A 170 -24.44 11.05 2.85
N PHE A 171 -23.21 11.43 3.21
CA PHE A 171 -22.06 10.54 3.16
C PHE A 171 -22.05 9.51 4.30
N PHE A 172 -22.78 9.76 5.39
CA PHE A 172 -22.74 8.92 6.58
C PHE A 172 -23.18 7.47 6.31
N SER A 173 -24.09 7.21 5.37
CA SER A 173 -24.47 5.86 4.96
C SER A 173 -23.29 5.11 4.32
N LEU A 174 -22.57 5.76 3.39
CA LEU A 174 -21.38 5.20 2.75
C LEU A 174 -20.26 4.97 3.77
N TRP A 175 -20.14 5.84 4.77
CA TRP A 175 -19.18 5.68 5.85
C TRP A 175 -19.41 4.39 6.67
N LYS A 176 -20.66 4.02 6.93
CA LYS A 176 -20.99 2.76 7.62
C LYS A 176 -20.45 1.55 6.86
N GLU A 177 -20.60 1.54 5.53
CA GLU A 177 -20.08 0.47 4.68
C GLU A 177 -18.54 0.46 4.65
N ILE A 178 -17.90 1.63 4.55
CA ILE A 178 -16.43 1.75 4.62
C ILE A 178 -15.91 1.21 5.96
N ALA A 179 -16.58 1.55 7.06
CA ALA A 179 -16.20 1.08 8.39
C ALA A 179 -16.31 -0.45 8.50
N ALA A 180 -17.39 -1.04 7.99
CA ALA A 180 -17.56 -2.50 7.96
C ALA A 180 -16.48 -3.21 7.13
N LEU A 181 -16.06 -2.63 5.99
CA LEU A 181 -14.99 -3.18 5.15
C LEU A 181 -13.59 -3.11 5.76
N LEU A 182 -13.38 -2.18 6.70
CA LEU A 182 -12.12 -1.98 7.41
C LEU A 182 -12.08 -2.69 8.77
N ASP A 183 -13.20 -3.30 9.19
CA ASP A 183 -13.27 -4.04 10.44
C ASP A 183 -12.25 -5.18 10.46
N GLY A 184 -11.57 -5.33 11.60
CA GLY A 184 -10.43 -6.25 11.76
C GLY A 184 -9.14 -5.84 11.06
N VAL A 185 -9.14 -4.85 10.15
CA VAL A 185 -7.95 -4.38 9.42
C VAL A 185 -7.37 -3.10 10.03
N ALA A 186 -8.22 -2.13 10.36
CA ALA A 186 -7.82 -0.83 10.89
C ALA A 186 -8.84 -0.28 11.88
N GLY A 187 -8.41 0.65 12.72
CA GLY A 187 -9.32 1.41 13.56
C GLY A 187 -10.10 2.44 12.72
N VAL A 188 -11.39 2.55 12.96
CA VAL A 188 -12.26 3.53 12.29
C VAL A 188 -12.93 4.36 13.37
N GLY A 189 -13.01 5.68 13.17
CA GLY A 189 -13.75 6.53 14.11
C GLY A 189 -14.18 7.85 13.50
N ILE A 190 -14.97 8.58 14.27
CA ILE A 190 -15.64 9.81 13.83
C ILE A 190 -15.28 10.96 14.76
N LEU A 191 -15.16 12.16 14.21
CA LEU A 191 -14.86 13.39 14.94
C LEU A 191 -15.81 14.50 14.49
N GLU A 192 -16.65 14.95 15.42
CA GLU A 192 -17.49 16.12 15.21
C GLU A 192 -16.69 17.42 15.43
N LEU A 193 -16.98 18.45 14.64
CA LEU A 193 -16.24 19.71 14.69
C LEU A 193 -16.43 20.51 16.00
N GLY A 194 -17.42 20.21 16.82
CA GLY A 194 -17.65 20.78 18.15
C GLY A 194 -16.57 20.37 19.16
N GLU A 195 -15.85 19.27 18.94
CA GLU A 195 -14.62 18.93 19.66
C GLU A 195 -13.45 19.79 19.15
N LEU A 196 -13.52 21.10 19.44
CA LEU A 196 -12.67 22.14 18.85
C LEU A 196 -11.18 21.84 18.97
N LYS A 197 -10.72 21.31 20.12
CA LYS A 197 -9.30 21.02 20.35
C LYS A 197 -8.75 20.02 19.33
N LEU A 198 -9.51 18.95 19.08
CA LEU A 198 -9.11 17.90 18.14
C LEU A 198 -9.32 18.35 16.70
N ALA A 199 -10.46 18.96 16.40
CA ALA A 199 -10.78 19.45 15.06
C ALA A 199 -9.72 20.46 14.57
N ILE A 200 -9.29 21.38 15.43
CA ILE A 200 -8.21 22.33 15.13
C ILE A 200 -6.88 21.61 14.88
N SER A 201 -6.58 20.52 15.59
CA SER A 201 -5.35 19.76 15.40
C SER A 201 -5.29 19.02 14.06
N LEU A 202 -6.46 18.66 13.50
CA LEU A 202 -6.59 17.99 12.20
C LEU A 202 -6.79 18.96 11.04
N ALA A 203 -7.26 20.17 11.31
CA ALA A 203 -7.44 21.21 10.32
C ALA A 203 -6.10 21.73 9.77
N GLU A 204 -6.13 22.24 8.54
CA GLU A 204 -5.02 23.00 7.97
C GLU A 204 -5.07 24.46 8.43
N ARG A 205 -3.92 25.14 8.45
CA ARG A 205 -3.84 26.56 8.86
C ARG A 205 -3.51 27.44 7.66
N LYS A 206 -4.38 28.41 7.37
CA LYS A 206 -4.11 29.46 6.38
C LYS A 206 -2.99 30.39 6.87
N PRO A 207 -2.27 31.06 5.95
CA PRO A 207 -1.30 32.11 6.31
C PRO A 207 -1.91 33.23 7.18
N THR A 208 -3.20 33.50 7.02
CA THR A 208 -3.96 34.48 7.81
C THR A 208 -4.14 34.06 9.27
N GLY A 209 -3.94 32.78 9.59
CA GLY A 209 -4.08 32.20 10.92
C GLY A 209 -5.32 31.34 11.10
N ASN A 210 -6.31 31.44 10.19
CA ASN A 210 -7.58 30.71 10.26
C ASN A 210 -7.40 29.22 9.94
N PHE A 211 -8.20 28.38 10.57
CA PHE A 211 -8.24 26.94 10.29
C PHE A 211 -9.19 26.65 9.13
N PHE A 212 -8.92 25.61 8.35
CA PHE A 212 -9.81 25.17 7.27
C PHE A 212 -9.55 23.71 6.88
N PHE A 213 -10.51 23.13 6.16
CA PHE A 213 -10.38 21.85 5.47
C PHE A 213 -10.36 22.10 3.96
N ARG A 214 -9.25 21.77 3.29
CA ARG A 214 -9.05 22.09 1.87
C ARG A 214 -10.13 21.48 0.96
N SER A 215 -10.50 20.23 1.23
CA SER A 215 -11.54 19.51 0.48
C SER A 215 -12.95 19.78 1.01
N GLY A 216 -13.11 20.69 1.99
CA GLY A 216 -14.36 20.88 2.72
C GLY A 216 -14.69 19.69 3.62
N LEU A 217 -15.98 19.56 3.98
CA LEU A 217 -16.50 18.40 4.69
C LEU A 217 -17.38 17.52 3.78
N PRO A 218 -17.48 16.22 4.08
CA PRO A 218 -16.72 15.49 5.10
C PRO A 218 -15.24 15.33 4.72
N SER A 219 -14.35 15.39 5.72
CA SER A 219 -12.90 15.26 5.51
C SER A 219 -12.40 13.95 6.12
N LEU A 220 -11.68 13.15 5.32
CA LEU A 220 -11.10 11.87 5.78
C LEU A 220 -9.61 12.02 6.05
N VAL A 221 -9.20 11.60 7.25
CA VAL A 221 -7.83 11.69 7.74
C VAL A 221 -7.37 10.30 8.20
N ALA A 222 -6.21 9.87 7.72
CA ALA A 222 -5.62 8.58 8.08
C ALA A 222 -4.33 8.75 8.88
N PHE A 223 -4.14 7.85 9.85
CA PHE A 223 -2.94 7.71 10.66
C PHE A 223 -2.27 6.37 10.32
N PRO A 224 -1.13 6.38 9.61
CA PRO A 224 -0.41 5.15 9.28
C PRO A 224 0.26 4.53 10.51
N LEU A 225 0.67 3.27 10.37
CA LEU A 225 1.40 2.54 11.42
C LEU A 225 2.64 3.29 11.89
N GLY A 226 2.76 3.48 13.21
CA GLY A 226 3.89 4.19 13.84
C GLY A 226 3.80 5.72 13.78
N CYS A 227 2.70 6.27 13.29
CA CYS A 227 2.44 7.71 13.35
C CYS A 227 2.06 8.12 14.77
N LYS A 228 2.85 9.00 15.41
CA LYS A 228 2.64 9.47 16.79
C LYS A 228 2.25 10.95 16.90
N THR A 229 2.17 11.66 15.77
CA THR A 229 1.93 13.11 15.75
C THR A 229 1.00 13.46 14.61
N SER A 230 0.31 14.59 14.69
CA SER A 230 -0.50 15.11 13.57
C SER A 230 0.33 15.45 12.33
N ALA A 231 1.66 15.50 12.41
CA ALA A 231 2.53 15.78 11.27
C ALA A 231 2.64 14.61 10.26
N CYS A 232 2.36 13.37 10.70
CA CYS A 232 2.42 12.18 9.84
C CYS A 232 1.04 11.73 9.32
N LEU A 233 -0.01 12.53 9.57
CA LEU A 233 -1.34 12.24 9.05
C LEU A 233 -1.35 12.37 7.52
N VAL A 234 -2.18 11.54 6.89
CA VAL A 234 -2.41 11.56 5.43
C VAL A 234 -3.88 11.91 5.20
N ARG A 235 -4.15 12.89 4.33
CA ARG A 235 -5.51 13.31 3.98
C ARG A 235 -5.95 12.65 2.68
N PHE A 236 -7.23 12.31 2.61
CA PHE A 236 -7.84 11.88 1.37
C PHE A 236 -8.32 13.09 0.56
N GLU A 237 -7.94 13.16 -0.71
CA GLU A 237 -8.30 14.24 -1.63
C GLU A 237 -9.08 13.73 -2.86
N GLY A 238 -9.52 12.47 -2.82
CA GLY A 238 -10.27 11.84 -3.91
C GLY A 238 -11.79 12.02 -3.78
N GLU A 239 -12.50 11.35 -4.68
CA GLU A 239 -13.96 11.26 -4.63
C GLU A 239 -14.42 10.44 -3.42
N LEU A 240 -15.45 10.93 -2.73
CA LEU A 240 -16.03 10.30 -1.54
C LEU A 240 -16.92 9.10 -1.91
N SER A 241 -16.31 8.06 -2.51
CA SER A 241 -16.94 6.78 -2.80
C SER A 241 -16.29 5.65 -2.00
N ILE A 242 -17.04 4.57 -1.76
CA ILE A 242 -16.56 3.41 -0.97
C ILE A 242 -15.29 2.84 -1.59
N ASP A 243 -15.28 2.61 -2.91
CA ASP A 243 -14.14 2.05 -3.63
C ASP A 243 -12.91 2.98 -3.60
N ALA A 244 -13.08 4.28 -3.83
CA ALA A 244 -11.97 5.22 -3.83
C ALA A 244 -11.32 5.35 -2.45
N VAL A 245 -12.13 5.45 -1.39
CA VAL A 245 -11.64 5.57 -0.02
C VAL A 245 -10.95 4.28 0.44
N THR A 246 -11.58 3.12 0.24
CA THR A 246 -11.01 1.83 0.68
C THR A 246 -9.77 1.44 -0.11
N ASP A 247 -9.72 1.69 -1.43
CA ASP A 247 -8.52 1.44 -2.24
C ASP A 247 -7.38 2.38 -1.86
N TRP A 248 -7.66 3.68 -1.67
CA TRP A 248 -6.65 4.63 -1.20
C TRP A 248 -6.10 4.22 0.15
N PHE A 249 -6.95 3.87 1.11
CA PHE A 249 -6.52 3.48 2.44
C PHE A 249 -5.69 2.19 2.40
N ALA A 250 -6.18 1.15 1.71
CA ALA A 250 -5.47 -0.12 1.58
C ALA A 250 -4.11 0.04 0.90
N THR A 251 -4.00 0.86 -0.15
CA THR A 251 -2.75 0.98 -0.92
C THR A 251 -1.79 2.00 -0.34
N THR A 252 -2.27 3.20 -0.02
CA THR A 252 -1.44 4.34 0.37
C THR A 252 -1.10 4.31 1.86
N VAL A 253 -2.06 3.95 2.71
CA VAL A 253 -1.89 3.96 4.17
C VAL A 253 -1.36 2.62 4.67
N LEU A 254 -1.96 1.51 4.24
CA LEU A 254 -1.61 0.16 4.71
C LEU A 254 -0.51 -0.53 3.88
N GLY A 255 -0.25 -0.04 2.66
CA GLY A 255 0.69 -0.67 1.74
C GLY A 255 0.32 -2.12 1.40
N LEU A 256 -0.98 -2.37 1.18
CA LEU A 256 -1.51 -3.67 0.79
C LEU A 256 -1.46 -3.85 -0.73
N PRO A 257 -1.24 -5.08 -1.22
CA PRO A 257 -1.22 -5.37 -2.65
C PRO A 257 -2.59 -5.18 -3.28
N ARG A 258 -2.60 -4.70 -4.53
CA ARG A 258 -3.78 -4.77 -5.39
C ARG A 258 -3.88 -6.16 -5.99
N ILE A 259 -5.02 -6.80 -5.82
CA ILE A 259 -5.32 -8.09 -6.46
C ILE A 259 -6.04 -7.79 -7.78
N LEU A 260 -5.50 -8.32 -8.88
CA LEU A 260 -5.96 -7.99 -10.23
C LEU A 260 -7.09 -8.90 -10.69
N TYR A 261 -7.93 -8.35 -11.57
CA TYR A 261 -8.91 -9.09 -12.34
C TYR A 261 -8.28 -9.68 -13.60
N TYR A 262 -8.67 -10.90 -13.93
CA TYR A 262 -8.27 -11.60 -15.15
C TYR A 262 -9.51 -12.07 -15.92
N SER A 263 -9.40 -11.98 -17.24
CA SER A 263 -10.34 -12.59 -18.19
C SER A 263 -9.99 -14.07 -18.43
N LYS A 264 -10.87 -14.79 -19.13
CA LYS A 264 -10.62 -16.20 -19.53
C LYS A 264 -9.33 -16.38 -20.34
N GLU A 265 -8.97 -15.40 -21.18
CA GLU A 265 -7.75 -15.46 -22.00
C GLU A 265 -6.50 -15.12 -21.18
N SER A 266 -6.61 -14.16 -20.26
CA SER A 266 -5.47 -13.65 -19.52
C SER A 266 -5.13 -14.45 -18.26
N LEU A 267 -6.09 -15.17 -17.67
CA LEU A 267 -5.88 -15.93 -16.43
C LEU A 267 -4.76 -16.97 -16.57
N GLY A 268 -4.75 -17.74 -17.66
CA GLY A 268 -3.74 -18.77 -17.88
C GLY A 268 -2.32 -18.20 -18.01
N GLN A 269 -2.13 -17.29 -18.97
CA GLN A 269 -0.80 -16.77 -19.30
C GLN A 269 -0.28 -15.74 -18.29
N ASN A 270 -1.15 -14.85 -17.80
CA ASN A 270 -0.71 -13.74 -16.96
C ASN A 270 -0.77 -14.03 -15.46
N PHE A 271 -1.56 -15.03 -15.02
CA PHE A 271 -1.63 -15.39 -13.61
C PHE A 271 -1.09 -16.80 -13.36
N LEU A 272 -1.68 -17.85 -13.94
CA LEU A 272 -1.30 -19.24 -13.62
C LEU A 272 0.17 -19.54 -14.00
N ALA A 273 0.62 -19.10 -15.17
CA ALA A 273 1.99 -19.34 -15.64
C ALA A 273 3.03 -18.45 -14.95
N LYS A 274 2.69 -17.20 -14.60
CA LYS A 274 3.63 -16.25 -13.99
C LYS A 274 3.77 -16.42 -12.48
N SER A 275 2.74 -16.94 -11.82
CA SER A 275 2.77 -17.13 -10.38
C SER A 275 3.59 -18.37 -10.03
N GLY A 276 4.43 -18.30 -8.99
CA GLY A 276 5.39 -19.35 -8.66
C GLY A 276 4.75 -20.75 -8.56
N PRO A 277 5.35 -21.80 -9.14
CA PRO A 277 4.74 -23.14 -9.25
C PRO A 277 4.53 -23.84 -7.89
N HIS A 278 5.17 -23.32 -6.85
CA HIS A 278 5.05 -23.78 -5.46
C HIS A 278 3.86 -23.18 -4.71
N LYS A 279 3.26 -22.10 -5.24
CA LYS A 279 2.16 -21.40 -4.58
C LYS A 279 0.82 -21.97 -5.01
N VAL A 280 -0.06 -22.16 -4.03
CA VAL A 280 -1.48 -22.43 -4.28
C VAL A 280 -2.10 -21.21 -4.96
N LYS A 281 -3.01 -21.41 -5.91
CA LYS A 281 -3.73 -20.32 -6.58
C LYS A 281 -5.13 -20.21 -6.00
N ALA A 282 -5.43 -19.10 -5.34
CA ALA A 282 -6.77 -18.78 -4.86
C ALA A 282 -7.42 -17.81 -5.85
N ILE A 283 -8.48 -18.26 -6.53
CA ILE A 283 -9.16 -17.51 -7.58
C ILE A 283 -10.57 -17.17 -7.09
N PHE A 284 -10.87 -15.89 -6.99
CA PHE A 284 -12.18 -15.38 -6.63
C PHE A 284 -13.02 -15.13 -7.88
N PHE A 285 -14.22 -15.66 -7.90
CA PHE A 285 -15.21 -15.43 -8.95
C PHE A 285 -16.26 -14.46 -8.42
N SER A 286 -16.38 -13.30 -9.06
CA SER A 286 -17.35 -12.25 -8.71
C SER A 286 -18.28 -11.96 -9.88
N LYS A 287 -19.54 -11.62 -9.61
CA LYS A 287 -20.51 -11.17 -10.63
C LYS A 287 -20.45 -9.67 -10.90
N THR A 288 -20.09 -8.88 -9.89
CA THR A 288 -20.19 -7.41 -9.92
C THR A 288 -18.89 -6.73 -10.36
N GLY A 289 -17.75 -7.43 -10.27
CA GLY A 289 -16.45 -6.84 -10.60
C GLY A 289 -15.88 -5.94 -9.49
N GLU A 290 -16.42 -6.04 -8.27
CA GLU A 290 -15.94 -5.29 -7.10
C GLU A 290 -14.48 -5.59 -6.78
N ARG A 291 -13.74 -4.59 -6.30
CA ARG A 291 -12.34 -4.79 -5.90
C ARG A 291 -12.24 -5.65 -4.65
N ALA A 292 -11.13 -6.36 -4.53
CA ALA A 292 -10.80 -7.09 -3.32
C ALA A 292 -10.87 -6.18 -2.09
N THR A 293 -11.62 -6.61 -1.07
CA THR A 293 -11.78 -5.88 0.19
C THR A 293 -10.44 -5.71 0.90
N PRO A 294 -10.29 -4.69 1.77
CA PRO A 294 -9.07 -4.49 2.55
C PRO A 294 -8.65 -5.74 3.33
N PHE A 295 -9.61 -6.50 3.87
CA PHE A 295 -9.36 -7.76 4.56
C PHE A 295 -8.72 -8.82 3.66
N VAL A 296 -9.29 -9.07 2.47
CA VAL A 296 -8.73 -10.03 1.51
C VAL A 296 -7.32 -9.62 1.08
N ARG A 297 -7.07 -8.32 0.89
CA ARG A 297 -5.72 -7.81 0.57
C ARG A 297 -4.73 -7.98 1.72
N GLN A 298 -5.19 -7.82 2.96
CA GLN A 298 -4.38 -8.07 4.17
C GLN A 298 -4.01 -9.56 4.28
N THR A 299 -4.97 -10.46 4.02
CA THR A 299 -4.72 -11.90 3.96
C THR A 299 -3.75 -12.25 2.83
N ALA A 300 -3.91 -11.64 1.65
CA ALA A 300 -3.01 -11.86 0.52
C ALA A 300 -1.56 -11.48 0.83
N LYS A 301 -1.36 -10.42 1.63
CA LYS A 301 -0.04 -10.06 2.15
C LYS A 301 0.49 -11.10 3.15
N SER A 302 -0.31 -11.50 4.14
CA SER A 302 0.12 -12.45 5.17
C SER A 302 0.49 -13.83 4.61
N TYR A 303 -0.23 -14.27 3.58
CA TYR A 303 -0.05 -15.59 2.94
C TYR A 303 0.72 -15.52 1.62
N TRP A 304 1.39 -14.41 1.31
CA TRP A 304 2.07 -14.22 0.02
C TRP A 304 3.05 -15.34 -0.32
N ALA A 305 3.75 -15.87 0.68
CA ALA A 305 4.69 -16.98 0.53
C ALA A 305 4.04 -18.26 0.01
N TYR A 306 2.78 -18.51 0.38
CA TYR A 306 2.09 -19.79 0.16
C TYR A 306 1.07 -19.71 -0.97
N THR A 307 0.38 -18.59 -1.10
CA THR A 307 -0.81 -18.47 -1.95
C THR A 307 -0.73 -17.22 -2.82
N SER A 308 -1.05 -17.39 -4.11
CA SER A 308 -1.26 -16.29 -5.06
C SER A 308 -2.75 -16.07 -5.24
N PHE A 309 -3.18 -14.81 -5.22
CA PHE A 309 -4.60 -14.45 -5.29
C PHE A 309 -4.92 -13.76 -6.62
N ALA A 310 -6.09 -14.07 -7.19
CA ALA A 310 -6.61 -13.45 -8.41
C ALA A 310 -8.13 -13.29 -8.33
N PHE A 311 -8.67 -12.31 -9.04
CA PHE A 311 -10.11 -12.16 -9.26
C PHE A 311 -10.46 -12.45 -10.72
N VAL A 312 -11.66 -12.95 -10.94
CA VAL A 312 -12.26 -13.23 -12.24
C VAL A 312 -13.69 -12.70 -12.22
N LEU A 313 -14.06 -11.98 -13.27
CA LEU A 313 -15.44 -11.59 -13.49
C LEU A 313 -16.18 -12.79 -14.11
N TRP A 314 -17.06 -13.41 -13.33
CA TRP A 314 -17.85 -14.54 -13.77
C TRP A 314 -19.09 -14.07 -14.54
N ARG A 315 -19.31 -14.66 -15.71
CA ARG A 315 -20.46 -14.43 -16.56
C ARG A 315 -21.06 -15.76 -16.98
N GLU A 316 -22.37 -15.80 -17.20
CA GLU A 316 -23.09 -17.01 -17.60
C GLU A 316 -22.59 -17.57 -18.94
N GLU A 317 -22.17 -16.69 -19.87
CA GLU A 317 -21.59 -17.07 -21.16
C GLU A 317 -20.33 -17.93 -21.04
N ASP A 318 -19.53 -17.72 -19.99
CA ASP A 318 -18.26 -18.40 -19.75
C ASP A 318 -18.40 -19.58 -18.76
N PHE A 319 -19.64 -19.94 -18.36
CA PHE A 319 -19.91 -21.03 -17.41
C PHE A 319 -19.18 -22.32 -17.79
N SER A 320 -19.26 -22.72 -19.06
CA SER A 320 -18.64 -23.96 -19.54
C SER A 320 -17.12 -23.97 -19.35
N VAL A 321 -16.46 -22.81 -19.52
CA VAL A 321 -15.01 -22.66 -19.33
C VAL A 321 -14.67 -22.81 -17.85
N TRP A 322 -15.39 -22.10 -16.97
CA TRP A 322 -15.12 -22.10 -15.54
C TRP A 322 -15.48 -23.42 -14.85
N TRP A 323 -16.56 -24.07 -15.27
CA TRP A 323 -16.93 -25.40 -14.80
C TRP A 323 -15.90 -26.45 -15.18
N ASN A 324 -15.51 -26.51 -16.46
CA ASN A 324 -14.56 -27.51 -16.93
C ASN A 324 -13.14 -27.31 -16.36
N ALA A 325 -12.72 -26.06 -16.16
CA ALA A 325 -11.38 -25.75 -15.65
C ALA A 325 -11.29 -25.82 -14.12
N PHE A 326 -12.32 -25.35 -13.41
CA PHE A 326 -12.25 -25.14 -11.97
C PHE A 326 -13.39 -25.76 -11.16
N GLU A 327 -14.34 -26.47 -11.77
CA GLU A 327 -15.54 -26.99 -11.11
C GLU A 327 -16.40 -25.86 -10.47
N VAL A 328 -16.36 -24.65 -11.04
CA VAL A 328 -17.13 -23.49 -10.54
C VAL A 328 -18.47 -23.37 -11.24
N GLU A 329 -19.56 -23.67 -10.51
CA GLU A 329 -20.93 -23.59 -11.03
C GLU A 329 -21.46 -22.16 -11.12
N SER A 330 -21.25 -21.37 -10.08
CA SER A 330 -21.80 -20.03 -9.96
C SER A 330 -20.94 -19.15 -9.06
N ALA A 331 -21.04 -17.84 -9.27
CA ALA A 331 -20.43 -16.81 -8.42
C ALA A 331 -21.45 -16.21 -7.43
N PRO A 332 -21.03 -15.78 -6.22
CA PRO A 332 -19.66 -15.72 -5.73
C PRO A 332 -19.07 -17.10 -5.38
N ALA A 333 -17.79 -17.31 -5.70
CA ALA A 333 -17.07 -18.55 -5.36
C ALA A 333 -15.57 -18.32 -5.23
N ILE A 334 -14.91 -19.20 -4.48
CA ILE A 334 -13.45 -19.22 -4.29
C ILE A 334 -12.94 -20.60 -4.71
N ALA A 335 -12.05 -20.65 -5.70
CA ALA A 335 -11.39 -21.88 -6.14
C ALA A 335 -9.92 -21.90 -5.70
N PHE A 336 -9.51 -22.96 -5.01
CA PHE A 336 -8.12 -23.22 -4.64
C PHE A 336 -7.52 -24.28 -5.55
N VAL A 337 -6.59 -23.86 -6.41
CA VAL A 337 -5.82 -24.74 -7.29
C VAL A 337 -4.49 -25.04 -6.61
N LYS A 338 -4.35 -26.26 -6.09
CA LYS A 338 -3.17 -26.66 -5.31
C LYS A 338 -1.98 -27.03 -6.20
N ASP A 339 -2.23 -27.78 -7.27
CA ASP A 339 -1.18 -28.29 -8.14
C ASP A 339 -1.74 -28.65 -9.53
N SER A 340 -0.86 -28.81 -10.51
CA SER A 340 -1.26 -29.24 -11.86
C SER A 340 -1.81 -30.66 -11.85
N GLY A 341 -3.03 -30.84 -12.38
CA GLY A 341 -3.70 -32.15 -12.44
C GLY A 341 -4.33 -32.59 -11.11
N VAL A 342 -4.35 -31.74 -10.08
CA VAL A 342 -5.17 -31.93 -8.87
C VAL A 342 -6.51 -31.24 -9.07
N LYS A 343 -7.59 -31.89 -8.64
CA LYS A 343 -8.91 -31.25 -8.65
C LYS A 343 -8.93 -30.04 -7.71
N PRO A 344 -9.42 -28.87 -8.16
CA PRO A 344 -9.47 -27.69 -7.33
C PRO A 344 -10.49 -27.85 -6.20
N VAL A 345 -10.24 -27.18 -5.07
CA VAL A 345 -11.20 -27.11 -3.96
C VAL A 345 -12.03 -25.84 -4.15
N VAL A 346 -13.33 -26.00 -4.39
CA VAL A 346 -14.24 -24.88 -4.64
C VAL A 346 -15.17 -24.68 -3.45
N VAL A 347 -15.35 -23.41 -3.06
CA VAL A 347 -16.34 -22.98 -2.07
C VAL A 347 -17.27 -21.98 -2.74
N HIS A 348 -18.56 -22.29 -2.75
CA HIS A 348 -19.61 -21.43 -3.29
C HIS A 348 -20.28 -20.59 -2.20
N GLY A 349 -20.67 -19.36 -2.56
CA GLY A 349 -21.38 -18.45 -1.68
C GLY A 349 -20.51 -17.35 -1.09
N LEU A 350 -21.13 -16.50 -0.28
CA LEU A 350 -20.45 -15.46 0.49
C LEU A 350 -19.78 -16.11 1.70
N VAL A 351 -18.52 -15.75 1.94
CA VAL A 351 -17.70 -16.30 3.01
C VAL A 351 -17.38 -15.18 4.00
N ASN A 352 -17.55 -15.44 5.28
CA ASN A 352 -17.20 -14.49 6.33
C ASN A 352 -15.67 -14.35 6.49
N ASN A 353 -15.20 -13.24 7.07
CA ASN A 353 -13.76 -12.99 7.24
C ASN A 353 -13.01 -14.11 8.00
N SER A 354 -13.59 -14.64 9.08
CA SER A 354 -12.99 -15.73 9.87
C SER A 354 -12.97 -17.05 9.09
N GLU A 355 -14.10 -17.40 8.47
CA GLU A 355 -14.23 -18.60 7.65
C GLU A 355 -13.27 -18.56 6.45
N PHE A 356 -13.09 -17.39 5.84
CA PHE A 356 -12.13 -17.18 4.77
C PHE A 356 -10.69 -17.43 5.24
N LEU A 357 -10.30 -16.96 6.43
CA LEU A 357 -8.99 -17.26 6.99
C LEU A 357 -8.79 -18.76 7.23
N ASP A 358 -9.80 -19.44 7.78
CA ASP A 358 -9.75 -20.89 8.02
C ASP A 358 -9.63 -21.67 6.70
N LEU A 359 -10.34 -21.23 5.65
CA LEU A 359 -10.25 -21.80 4.31
C LEU A 359 -8.87 -21.63 3.69
N VAL A 360 -8.28 -20.43 3.81
CA VAL A 360 -6.92 -20.17 3.31
C VAL A 360 -5.91 -21.01 4.09
N GLU A 361 -5.98 -21.04 5.42
CA GLU A 361 -5.05 -21.81 6.25
C GLU A 361 -5.11 -23.31 5.93
N LYS A 362 -6.33 -23.87 5.79
CA LYS A 362 -6.55 -25.28 5.41
C LYS A 362 -6.02 -25.62 4.01
N ASN A 363 -6.00 -24.65 3.11
CA ASN A 363 -5.62 -24.86 1.70
C ASN A 363 -4.32 -24.15 1.30
N LYS A 364 -3.52 -23.63 2.24
CA LYS A 364 -2.30 -22.87 1.94
C LYS A 364 -1.18 -23.72 1.32
N GLN A 365 -1.19 -25.03 1.55
CA GLN A 365 -0.17 -25.96 1.07
C GLN A 365 -0.69 -26.79 -0.13
N GLN A 366 0.21 -27.09 -1.05
CA GLN A 366 -0.02 -28.08 -2.10
C GLN A 366 -0.12 -29.49 -1.48
N GLU A 367 -0.76 -30.43 -2.16
CA GLU A 367 -0.81 -31.84 -1.70
C GLU A 367 0.60 -32.44 -1.54
N LEU A 368 1.46 -32.15 -2.52
CA LEU A 368 2.89 -32.38 -2.46
C LEU A 368 3.60 -31.02 -2.43
N PRO A 369 3.98 -30.51 -1.25
CA PRO A 369 4.54 -29.18 -1.10
C PRO A 369 5.98 -29.10 -1.62
N GLN A 370 6.35 -27.94 -2.17
CA GLN A 370 7.72 -27.67 -2.55
C GLN A 370 8.58 -27.37 -1.32
N LEU A 371 9.76 -27.95 -1.26
CA LEU A 371 10.75 -27.68 -0.22
C LEU A 371 11.42 -26.34 -0.47
N ARG A 372 11.23 -25.38 0.44
CA ARG A 372 11.80 -24.03 0.45
C ARG A 372 12.20 -23.64 1.86
N SER A 373 12.90 -22.52 2.02
CA SER A 373 13.44 -22.12 3.34
C SER A 373 12.40 -21.97 4.44
N VAL A 374 11.17 -21.54 4.14
CA VAL A 374 10.10 -21.38 5.15
C VAL A 374 9.35 -22.70 5.34
N THR A 375 9.01 -23.38 4.24
CA THR A 375 8.25 -24.63 4.28
C THR A 375 9.06 -25.79 4.86
N SER A 376 10.39 -25.81 4.70
CA SER A 376 11.25 -26.92 5.18
C SER A 376 11.14 -27.13 6.69
N MET A 377 11.10 -26.04 7.46
CA MET A 377 10.99 -26.09 8.91
C MET A 377 9.60 -26.57 9.35
N GLU A 378 8.53 -26.05 8.73
CA GLU A 378 7.14 -26.46 9.03
C GLU A 378 6.88 -27.94 8.66
N LEU A 379 7.51 -28.41 7.59
CA LEU A 379 7.34 -29.77 7.06
C LEU A 379 8.21 -30.82 7.76
N GLY A 380 9.15 -30.40 8.62
CA GLY A 380 10.14 -31.28 9.24
C GLY A 380 11.16 -31.85 8.25
N CYS A 381 11.39 -31.16 7.14
CA CYS A 381 12.35 -31.55 6.11
C CYS A 381 13.61 -30.67 6.17
N ASP A 382 13.97 -30.21 7.36
CA ASP A 382 15.11 -29.36 7.63
C ASP A 382 15.90 -29.92 8.82
N ALA A 383 17.21 -30.00 8.69
CA ALA A 383 18.10 -30.47 9.74
C ALA A 383 18.10 -29.56 10.98
N ARG A 384 17.75 -28.28 10.79
CA ARG A 384 17.60 -27.27 11.85
C ARG A 384 16.20 -27.28 12.47
N GLY A 385 15.24 -27.88 11.79
CA GLY A 385 13.85 -28.01 12.22
C GLY A 385 13.61 -29.18 13.18
N HIS A 386 12.34 -29.42 13.45
CA HIS A 386 11.85 -30.54 14.26
C HIS A 386 10.84 -31.35 13.43
N SER A 387 10.55 -32.56 13.88
CA SER A 387 9.50 -33.40 13.30
C SER A 387 8.09 -32.81 13.50
N ARG A 388 7.20 -33.07 12.53
CA ARG A 388 5.78 -32.70 12.61
C ARG A 388 4.99 -33.49 13.66
N ALA A 389 5.56 -34.60 14.15
CA ALA A 389 5.00 -35.42 15.22
C ALA A 389 5.18 -34.78 16.61
N GLY A 390 5.95 -33.68 16.72
CA GLY A 390 6.23 -32.96 17.95
C GLY A 390 7.72 -32.94 18.31
N ASN A 391 8.08 -32.04 19.22
CA ASN A 391 9.49 -31.81 19.61
C ASN A 391 10.14 -33.01 20.32
N ASP A 392 9.34 -33.89 20.93
CA ASP A 392 9.84 -35.07 21.64
C ASP A 392 10.28 -36.20 20.70
N THR A 393 9.92 -36.11 19.42
CA THR A 393 10.28 -37.15 18.45
C THR A 393 11.72 -36.98 17.97
N ILE A 394 12.57 -37.92 18.40
CA ILE A 394 14.02 -37.88 18.20
C ILE A 394 14.41 -38.21 16.75
N SER A 395 13.61 -39.01 16.04
CA SER A 395 13.90 -39.41 14.66
C SER A 395 12.67 -39.37 13.75
N TRP A 396 12.87 -38.85 12.55
CA TRP A 396 11.84 -38.65 11.53
C TRP A 396 12.44 -38.71 10.13
N TYR A 397 11.57 -38.76 9.12
CA TYR A 397 11.90 -39.06 7.74
C TYR A 397 11.26 -38.04 6.79
N CYS A 398 12.03 -37.60 5.80
CA CYS A 398 11.52 -36.78 4.71
C CYS A 398 11.83 -37.44 3.37
N VAL A 399 10.79 -37.75 2.60
CA VAL A 399 10.88 -38.24 1.22
C VAL A 399 10.92 -37.04 0.30
N ILE A 400 12.02 -36.87 -0.43
CA ILE A 400 12.25 -35.74 -1.34
C ILE A 400 12.28 -36.26 -2.77
N LEU A 401 11.35 -35.76 -3.59
CA LEU A 401 11.37 -35.92 -5.03
C LEU A 401 12.06 -34.72 -5.68
N ALA A 402 13.26 -34.90 -6.19
CA ALA A 402 14.00 -33.83 -6.87
C ALA A 402 13.91 -33.96 -8.39
N GLY A 403 13.75 -32.84 -9.09
CA GLY A 403 13.81 -32.78 -10.54
C GLY A 403 13.55 -31.38 -11.09
N ARG A 404 13.73 -31.22 -12.40
CA ARG A 404 13.38 -29.99 -13.12
C ARG A 404 11.90 -29.96 -13.45
N LEU A 405 11.35 -28.76 -13.55
CA LEU A 405 9.97 -28.57 -13.99
C LEU A 405 9.79 -29.11 -15.42
N GLY A 406 8.94 -30.11 -15.57
CA GLY A 406 8.75 -30.82 -16.83
C GLY A 406 7.76 -31.98 -16.72
N PRO A 407 7.47 -32.65 -17.84
CA PRO A 407 6.52 -33.77 -17.87
C PRO A 407 6.97 -34.94 -16.99
N GLU A 408 8.26 -35.28 -16.99
CA GLU A 408 8.81 -36.39 -16.21
C GLU A 408 8.66 -36.18 -14.70
N LEU A 409 8.96 -34.97 -14.21
CA LEU A 409 8.74 -34.63 -12.80
C LEU A 409 7.24 -34.68 -12.45
N ASN A 410 6.36 -34.17 -13.32
CA ASN A 410 4.92 -34.19 -13.07
C ASN A 410 4.36 -35.61 -12.97
N LYS A 411 4.83 -36.52 -13.84
CA LYS A 411 4.50 -37.95 -13.78
C LYS A 411 4.91 -38.55 -12.43
N MET A 412 6.14 -38.31 -11.98
CA MET A 412 6.62 -38.82 -10.70
C MET A 412 5.90 -38.17 -9.49
N ARG A 413 5.54 -36.87 -9.57
CA ARG A 413 4.72 -36.20 -8.55
C ARG A 413 3.33 -36.82 -8.44
N GLU A 414 2.74 -37.27 -9.54
CA GLU A 414 1.48 -38.01 -9.54
C GLU A 414 1.61 -39.38 -8.86
N ILE A 415 2.69 -40.11 -9.14
CA ILE A 415 2.99 -41.40 -8.48
C ILE A 415 3.12 -41.23 -6.97
N VAL A 416 3.88 -40.22 -6.51
CA VAL A 416 4.05 -39.93 -5.08
C VAL A 416 2.72 -39.54 -4.41
N ARG A 417 1.87 -38.74 -5.08
CA ARG A 417 0.53 -38.41 -4.57
C ARG A 417 -0.35 -39.65 -4.40
N ARG A 418 -0.37 -40.55 -5.39
CA ARG A 418 -1.10 -41.82 -5.29
C ARG A 418 -0.58 -42.70 -4.14
N ILE A 419 0.72 -42.66 -3.85
CA ILE A 419 1.29 -43.33 -2.66
C ILE A 419 0.71 -42.71 -1.39
N GLN A 420 0.69 -41.38 -1.27
CA GLN A 420 0.11 -40.68 -0.11
C GLN A 420 -1.38 -41.02 0.07
N GLU A 421 -2.15 -41.11 -1.01
CA GLU A 421 -3.56 -41.52 -0.98
C GLU A 421 -3.71 -42.95 -0.46
N ARG A 422 -2.92 -43.91 -0.95
CA ARG A 422 -2.95 -45.31 -0.47
C ARG A 422 -2.61 -45.41 1.03
N LEU A 423 -1.58 -44.69 1.48
CA LEU A 423 -1.20 -44.65 2.90
C LEU A 423 -2.28 -44.01 3.80
N SER A 424 -3.13 -43.16 3.21
CA SER A 424 -4.26 -42.55 3.91
C SER A 424 -5.45 -43.51 4.03
N ILE A 425 -5.68 -44.36 3.02
CA ILE A 425 -6.82 -45.29 2.92
C ILE A 425 -6.58 -46.61 3.67
N ASP A 426 -5.35 -47.13 3.71
CA ASP A 426 -5.06 -48.45 4.29
C ASP A 426 -5.38 -48.51 5.80
N SER A 427 -6.56 -49.05 6.11
CA SER A 427 -6.95 -49.57 7.44
C SER A 427 -7.22 -51.07 7.43
N GLU A 428 -7.36 -51.73 6.28
CA GLU A 428 -7.74 -53.15 6.22
C GLU A 428 -7.14 -53.89 4.99
N SER A 429 -5.98 -54.54 5.14
CA SER A 429 -5.51 -55.57 4.20
C SER A 429 -4.69 -56.69 4.89
N SER A 430 -4.54 -57.82 4.20
CA SER A 430 -4.34 -59.21 4.68
C SER A 430 -3.02 -59.55 5.40
N GLU A 431 -3.11 -60.56 6.30
CA GLU A 431 -2.19 -60.94 7.41
C GLU A 431 -0.67 -60.99 7.15
N ALA A 432 -0.19 -61.28 5.93
CA ALA A 432 1.24 -61.47 5.66
C ALA A 432 1.98 -60.20 5.16
N ASP A 433 1.26 -59.26 4.53
CA ASP A 433 1.78 -57.96 4.08
C ASP A 433 1.59 -56.86 5.15
N LYS A 434 0.98 -57.21 6.29
CA LYS A 434 0.63 -56.28 7.37
C LYS A 434 1.84 -55.62 7.99
N GLU A 435 2.88 -56.35 8.42
CA GLU A 435 3.96 -55.73 9.22
C GLU A 435 4.73 -54.65 8.46
N GLN A 436 5.05 -54.87 7.19
CA GLN A 436 5.82 -53.91 6.37
C GLN A 436 4.98 -52.70 5.96
N SER A 437 3.71 -52.92 5.59
CA SER A 437 2.79 -51.79 5.30
C SER A 437 2.48 -50.96 6.56
N LEU A 438 2.39 -51.60 7.73
CA LEU A 438 2.11 -50.94 9.01
C LEU A 438 3.24 -50.00 9.47
N VAL A 439 4.51 -50.34 9.23
CA VAL A 439 5.64 -49.45 9.60
C VAL A 439 5.57 -48.14 8.81
N LEU A 440 5.41 -48.22 7.49
CA LEU A 440 5.30 -47.07 6.61
C LEU A 440 4.04 -46.23 6.91
N THR A 441 2.89 -46.91 7.04
CA THR A 441 1.61 -46.27 7.36
C THR A 441 1.61 -45.65 8.75
N GLY A 442 2.22 -46.30 9.75
CA GLY A 442 2.38 -45.79 11.10
C GLY A 442 3.27 -44.56 11.16
N ALA A 443 4.39 -44.55 10.43
CA ALA A 443 5.24 -43.37 10.32
C ALA A 443 4.54 -42.19 9.63
N PHE A 444 3.75 -42.45 8.60
CA PHE A 444 2.95 -41.44 7.89
C PHE A 444 1.82 -40.88 8.76
N LYS A 445 0.94 -41.73 9.31
CA LYS A 445 -0.16 -41.33 10.20
C LYS A 445 0.35 -40.65 11.48
N GLY A 446 1.49 -41.11 11.99
CA GLY A 446 2.19 -40.52 13.12
C GLY A 446 2.94 -39.21 12.82
N LYS A 447 2.84 -38.67 11.60
CA LYS A 447 3.51 -37.43 11.16
C LYS A 447 5.04 -37.45 11.30
N ARG A 448 5.65 -38.64 11.35
CA ARG A 448 7.11 -38.85 11.33
C ARG A 448 7.66 -38.94 9.90
N LEU A 449 6.79 -39.17 8.91
CA LEU A 449 7.14 -39.22 7.50
C LEU A 449 6.44 -38.09 6.74
N THR A 450 7.21 -37.29 6.01
CA THR A 450 6.69 -36.21 5.15
C THR A 450 7.15 -36.43 3.71
N PHE A 451 6.29 -36.14 2.73
CA PHE A 451 6.62 -36.15 1.31
C PHE A 451 6.71 -34.71 0.80
N VAL A 452 7.76 -34.39 0.06
CA VAL A 452 8.01 -33.07 -0.53
C VAL A 452 8.64 -33.21 -1.91
N TRP A 453 8.57 -32.16 -2.71
CA TRP A 453 9.34 -32.09 -3.95
C TRP A 453 10.31 -30.92 -3.95
N LEU A 454 11.39 -31.04 -4.72
CA LEU A 454 12.48 -30.08 -4.82
C LEU A 454 12.69 -29.70 -6.29
N ASP A 455 12.63 -28.40 -6.58
CA ASP A 455 13.02 -27.88 -7.88
C ASP A 455 14.54 -27.89 -8.00
N GLY A 456 15.03 -28.84 -8.80
CA GLY A 456 16.45 -29.05 -9.00
C GLY A 456 17.15 -27.90 -9.71
N GLU A 457 16.42 -27.13 -10.53
CA GLU A 457 16.97 -25.98 -11.26
C GLU A 457 17.13 -24.78 -10.32
N ALA A 458 16.08 -24.43 -9.59
CA ALA A 458 16.14 -23.33 -8.62
C ALA A 458 17.10 -23.65 -7.45
N GLN A 459 17.21 -24.92 -7.04
CA GLN A 459 17.95 -25.35 -5.85
C GLN A 459 19.17 -26.23 -6.15
N GLU A 460 19.97 -25.83 -7.14
CA GLU A 460 21.14 -26.60 -7.61
C GLU A 460 22.05 -27.09 -6.48
N LYS A 461 22.44 -26.19 -5.56
CA LYS A 461 23.38 -26.52 -4.47
C LYS A 461 22.82 -27.54 -3.50
N TYR A 462 21.55 -27.40 -3.12
CA TYR A 462 20.88 -28.31 -2.19
C TYR A 462 20.62 -29.67 -2.86
N CYS A 463 20.11 -29.65 -4.10
CA CYS A 463 19.87 -30.86 -4.90
C CYS A 463 21.15 -31.68 -5.10
N SER A 464 22.26 -31.02 -5.48
CA SER A 464 23.54 -31.68 -5.72
C SER A 464 24.17 -32.27 -4.45
N TYR A 465 23.90 -31.66 -3.30
CA TYR A 465 24.41 -32.12 -1.99
C TYR A 465 23.87 -33.52 -1.62
N TYR A 466 22.56 -33.76 -1.80
CA TYR A 466 21.95 -35.06 -1.45
C TYR A 466 22.11 -36.12 -2.54
N ILE A 467 22.09 -35.72 -3.82
CA ILE A 467 22.12 -36.68 -4.94
C ILE A 467 23.53 -37.15 -5.26
N HIS A 468 24.56 -36.35 -4.95
CA HIS A 468 26.01 -36.57 -5.14
C HIS A 468 26.34 -37.87 -5.92
N SER A 469 26.18 -37.80 -7.25
CA SER A 469 26.41 -38.89 -8.22
C SER A 469 26.85 -38.29 -9.55
N GLU A 470 27.47 -39.10 -10.41
CA GLU A 470 27.94 -38.65 -11.73
C GLU A 470 26.79 -38.08 -12.60
N THR A 471 25.57 -38.60 -12.40
CA THR A 471 24.34 -38.19 -13.09
C THR A 471 23.51 -37.19 -12.27
N SER A 472 24.12 -36.42 -11.35
CA SER A 472 23.38 -35.37 -10.62
C SER A 472 22.95 -34.23 -11.53
N TYR A 473 23.68 -33.99 -12.63
CA TYR A 473 23.38 -32.94 -13.60
C TYR A 473 22.13 -33.19 -14.43
N ASP A 474 21.58 -34.42 -14.44
CA ASP A 474 20.33 -34.74 -15.14
C ASP A 474 19.09 -34.32 -14.31
N THR A 475 19.29 -34.11 -13.01
CA THR A 475 18.23 -33.77 -12.04
C THR A 475 18.38 -32.34 -11.49
N CYS A 476 19.63 -31.91 -11.24
CA CYS A 476 19.97 -30.67 -10.55
C CYS A 476 20.63 -29.66 -11.49
N GLY A 477 20.42 -28.37 -11.22
CA GLY A 477 21.03 -27.26 -11.96
C GLY A 477 20.36 -26.98 -13.31
N PRO A 478 20.87 -26.00 -14.06
CA PRO A 478 20.28 -25.59 -15.34
C PRO A 478 20.35 -26.71 -16.38
N ARG A 479 19.37 -26.76 -17.29
CA ARG A 479 19.28 -27.80 -18.33
C ARG A 479 20.50 -27.74 -19.26
N ARG A 480 21.26 -28.86 -19.31
CA ARG A 480 22.43 -29.04 -20.19
C ARG A 480 22.13 -30.00 -21.35
N ASP A 481 21.35 -31.03 -21.07
CA ASP A 481 20.94 -32.07 -22.01
C ASP A 481 19.40 -32.10 -22.19
N LEU A 482 18.91 -32.83 -23.19
CA LEU A 482 17.48 -32.94 -23.51
C LEU A 482 16.69 -33.83 -22.53
N VAL A 483 17.37 -34.58 -21.66
CA VAL A 483 16.76 -35.59 -20.78
C VAL A 483 16.79 -35.09 -19.35
N ASP A 484 15.62 -34.97 -18.73
CA ASP A 484 15.48 -34.68 -17.31
C ASP A 484 15.08 -35.95 -16.58
N VAL A 485 15.85 -36.31 -15.55
CA VAL A 485 15.59 -37.53 -14.77
C VAL A 485 15.25 -37.14 -13.34
N PRO A 486 13.98 -37.22 -12.92
CA PRO A 486 13.62 -37.00 -11.53
C PRO A 486 14.18 -38.13 -10.65
N LYS A 487 14.67 -37.78 -9.45
CA LYS A 487 15.22 -38.74 -8.48
C LYS A 487 14.49 -38.64 -7.15
N LEU A 488 14.16 -39.81 -6.59
CA LEU A 488 13.51 -39.95 -5.29
C LEU A 488 14.53 -40.40 -4.25
N PHE A 489 14.52 -39.77 -3.07
CA PHE A 489 15.37 -40.16 -1.96
C PHE A 489 14.72 -39.87 -0.61
N ILE A 490 15.12 -40.60 0.43
CA ILE A 490 14.70 -40.39 1.82
C ILE A 490 15.86 -39.80 2.61
N VAL A 491 15.59 -38.73 3.35
CA VAL A 491 16.47 -38.19 4.38
C VAL A 491 15.92 -38.57 5.75
N ARG A 492 16.69 -39.32 6.51
CA ARG A 492 16.44 -39.60 7.93
C ARG A 492 17.13 -38.55 8.77
N TYR A 493 16.36 -37.90 9.62
CA TYR A 493 16.84 -36.97 10.63
C TYR A 493 16.85 -37.66 11.99
N LYS A 494 17.91 -37.45 12.76
CA LYS A 494 17.98 -37.89 14.16
C LYS A 494 18.66 -36.83 15.01
N ARG A 495 18.03 -36.42 16.10
CA ARG A 495 18.57 -35.51 17.12
C ARG A 495 19.14 -36.26 18.31
N ASN A 496 19.94 -35.58 19.12
CA ASN A 496 20.49 -36.12 20.36
C ASN A 496 19.73 -35.52 21.56
N ALA A 497 18.96 -36.35 22.28
CA ALA A 497 18.14 -35.88 23.40
C ALA A 497 18.97 -35.27 24.55
N SER A 498 20.26 -35.62 24.66
CA SER A 498 21.15 -35.15 25.73
C SER A 498 21.79 -33.78 25.48
N GLU A 499 21.86 -33.29 24.23
CA GLU A 499 22.50 -32.01 23.88
C GLU A 499 21.52 -30.84 23.77
N ASP A 500 20.27 -31.10 23.34
CA ASP A 500 19.25 -30.03 23.19
C ASP A 500 18.81 -29.44 24.55
N VAL A 501 18.89 -30.22 25.64
CA VAL A 501 18.62 -29.74 27.02
C VAL A 501 19.71 -28.78 27.51
N ILE A 502 20.97 -28.98 27.10
CA ILE A 502 22.12 -28.18 27.56
C ILE A 502 22.09 -26.76 26.96
N LYS A 503 21.58 -26.61 25.72
CA LYS A 503 21.52 -25.31 25.01
C LYS A 503 20.48 -24.33 25.53
N VAL A 504 19.46 -24.79 26.26
CA VAL A 504 18.43 -23.90 26.84
C VAL A 504 18.92 -23.20 28.12
N ASP A 505 19.82 -23.82 28.88
CA ASP A 505 20.22 -23.35 30.21
C ASP A 505 21.60 -22.68 30.31
N THR A 506 22.46 -22.76 29.28
CA THR A 506 23.84 -22.22 29.39
C THR A 506 24.08 -20.96 28.56
N LYS A 507 24.26 -19.81 29.24
CA LYS A 507 24.99 -18.66 28.67
C LYS A 507 26.44 -19.10 28.40
N PRO A 508 27.02 -18.79 27.22
CA PRO A 508 28.31 -19.37 26.83
C PRO A 508 29.47 -18.71 27.59
N ASN A 509 30.28 -19.53 28.28
CA ASN A 509 31.44 -19.09 29.06
C ASN A 509 32.76 -19.04 28.27
N ASN A 510 32.77 -19.26 26.95
CA ASN A 510 33.99 -19.13 26.14
C ASN A 510 33.71 -18.79 24.67
N ILE A 511 34.34 -17.73 24.18
CA ILE A 511 34.15 -17.14 22.83
C ILE A 511 34.69 -18.03 21.70
N PHE A 512 35.63 -18.95 21.97
CA PHE A 512 36.27 -19.78 20.95
C PHE A 512 35.46 -21.05 20.55
N ASN A 513 34.63 -21.61 21.44
CA ASN A 513 33.81 -22.80 21.13
C ASN A 513 32.52 -22.45 20.37
N VAL A 514 32.13 -21.18 20.31
CA VAL A 514 30.94 -20.71 19.59
C VAL A 514 31.11 -20.86 18.07
N PHE A 515 32.34 -20.75 17.55
CA PHE A 515 32.60 -20.78 16.11
C PHE A 515 32.60 -22.19 15.50
N GLU A 516 32.87 -23.24 16.28
CA GLU A 516 32.80 -24.64 15.78
C GLU A 516 31.36 -25.18 15.80
N ASP A 517 30.58 -24.83 16.82
CA ASP A 517 29.20 -25.30 17.01
C ASP A 517 28.15 -24.54 16.16
N GLU A 518 28.45 -23.31 15.71
CA GLU A 518 27.62 -22.57 14.74
C GLU A 518 27.72 -23.14 13.30
N ASN A 519 28.68 -24.03 13.02
CA ASN A 519 28.95 -24.49 11.67
C ASN A 519 28.27 -25.82 11.28
N MET A 520 27.65 -26.54 12.21
CA MET A 520 27.04 -27.85 11.96
C MET A 520 25.54 -27.85 12.26
N ASP A 521 24.76 -28.57 11.46
CA ASP A 521 23.33 -28.69 11.71
C ASP A 521 23.03 -29.55 12.96
N PRO A 522 21.95 -29.27 13.70
CA PRO A 522 21.68 -29.93 14.98
C PRO A 522 21.22 -31.39 14.82
N ALA A 523 20.49 -31.71 13.76
CA ALA A 523 20.11 -33.09 13.45
C ALA A 523 21.14 -33.78 12.55
N SER A 524 21.48 -35.03 12.89
CA SER A 524 22.20 -35.93 11.98
C SER A 524 21.33 -36.33 10.79
N GLN A 525 21.96 -36.54 9.65
CA GLN A 525 21.26 -36.77 8.37
C GLN A 525 21.83 -37.98 7.66
N LEU A 526 20.95 -38.91 7.27
CA LEU A 526 21.31 -40.08 6.47
C LEU A 526 20.39 -40.18 5.26
N VAL A 527 20.96 -40.47 4.11
CA VAL A 527 20.28 -40.35 2.81
C VAL A 527 20.24 -41.72 2.14
N ALA A 528 19.05 -42.17 1.77
CA ALA A 528 18.83 -43.36 0.96
C ALA A 528 18.23 -42.97 -0.39
N ARG A 529 18.88 -43.37 -1.49
CA ARG A 529 18.46 -43.04 -2.86
C ARG A 529 17.70 -44.21 -3.48
N TYR A 530 16.67 -43.90 -4.26
CA TYR A 530 15.90 -44.89 -5.00
C TYR A 530 16.37 -44.97 -6.46
N ASN A 531 16.70 -46.19 -6.91
CA ASN A 531 17.14 -46.48 -8.28
C ASN A 531 16.24 -47.56 -8.96
N GLY A 532 15.03 -47.77 -8.45
CA GLY A 532 14.10 -48.78 -8.95
C GLY A 532 13.18 -48.27 -10.06
N SER A 533 12.11 -49.02 -10.34
CA SER A 533 11.10 -48.64 -11.34
C SER A 533 10.08 -47.64 -10.79
N ASP A 534 9.29 -47.03 -11.67
CA ASP A 534 8.21 -46.10 -11.32
C ASP A 534 6.98 -46.81 -10.68
N GLU A 535 7.07 -48.11 -10.34
CA GLU A 535 5.97 -48.87 -9.76
C GLU A 535 5.72 -48.53 -8.29
N ILE A 536 4.47 -48.15 -7.98
CA ILE A 536 4.01 -47.75 -6.63
C ILE A 536 4.37 -48.80 -5.57
N SER A 537 4.13 -50.08 -5.85
CA SER A 537 4.38 -51.17 -4.89
C SER A 537 5.86 -51.30 -4.56
N GLN A 538 6.74 -51.18 -5.55
CA GLN A 538 8.18 -51.27 -5.36
C GLN A 538 8.72 -50.09 -4.55
N ILE A 539 8.21 -48.88 -4.81
CA ILE A 539 8.57 -47.66 -4.06
C ILE A 539 8.11 -47.80 -2.60
N MET A 540 6.87 -48.23 -2.35
CA MET A 540 6.34 -48.43 -0.99
C MET A 540 7.15 -49.48 -0.21
N GLN A 541 7.48 -50.61 -0.85
CA GLN A 541 8.30 -51.64 -0.23
C GLN A 541 9.68 -51.10 0.16
N TRP A 542 10.36 -50.41 -0.77
CA TRP A 542 11.65 -49.78 -0.51
C TRP A 542 11.58 -48.79 0.66
N MET A 543 10.57 -47.91 0.70
CA MET A 543 10.41 -46.94 1.78
C MET A 543 10.19 -47.63 3.14
N SER A 544 9.38 -48.69 3.18
CA SER A 544 9.16 -49.47 4.40
C SER A 544 10.45 -50.09 4.92
N GLU A 545 11.25 -50.69 4.03
CA GLU A 545 12.54 -51.28 4.39
C GLU A 545 13.51 -50.23 4.95
N ILE A 546 13.60 -49.05 4.34
CA ILE A 546 14.46 -47.95 4.80
C ILE A 546 14.04 -47.44 6.18
N ILE A 547 12.73 -47.26 6.42
CA ILE A 547 12.23 -46.80 7.72
C ILE A 547 12.46 -47.86 8.79
N ARG A 548 12.19 -49.14 8.48
CA ARG A 548 12.43 -50.25 9.40
C ARG A 548 13.90 -50.35 9.78
N ASP A 549 14.81 -50.28 8.81
CA ASP A 549 16.25 -50.30 9.06
C ASP A 549 16.70 -49.06 9.85
N GLY A 550 16.10 -47.90 9.58
CA GLY A 550 16.35 -46.66 10.29
C GLY A 550 15.90 -46.67 11.75
N ASP A 551 14.79 -47.33 12.06
CA ASP A 551 14.25 -47.41 13.43
C ASP A 551 14.88 -48.55 14.25
N THR A 552 15.33 -49.63 13.60
CA THR A 552 15.88 -50.81 14.30
C THR A 552 17.40 -50.78 14.45
N ARG A 553 18.14 -50.23 13.48
CA ARG A 553 19.61 -50.25 13.50
C ARG A 553 20.19 -49.02 14.20
N ASN A 554 21.29 -49.23 14.92
CA ASN A 554 22.12 -48.16 15.44
C ASN A 554 23.00 -47.57 14.32
N LEU A 555 22.40 -46.70 13.53
CA LEU A 555 23.08 -46.00 12.43
C LEU A 555 24.03 -44.90 12.94
N PRO A 556 25.10 -44.59 12.20
CA PRO A 556 26.07 -43.56 12.58
C PRO A 556 25.43 -42.17 12.68
N PHE A 557 25.86 -41.40 13.68
CA PHE A 557 25.39 -40.04 13.92
C PHE A 557 26.39 -39.05 13.31
N TYR A 558 26.18 -38.67 12.05
CA TYR A 558 27.02 -37.69 11.36
C TYR A 558 26.26 -36.37 11.17
N ARG A 559 26.87 -35.28 11.64
CA ARG A 559 26.40 -33.90 11.44
C ARG A 559 27.16 -33.28 10.28
N SER A 560 26.43 -32.59 9.42
CA SER A 560 26.97 -31.92 8.25
C SER A 560 26.21 -30.63 8.03
N LYS A 561 26.87 -29.65 7.41
CA LYS A 561 26.25 -28.36 7.10
C LYS A 561 25.47 -28.47 5.80
N THR A 562 24.15 -28.37 5.89
CA THR A 562 23.28 -28.34 4.71
C THR A 562 23.34 -26.98 4.02
N PRO A 563 23.37 -26.96 2.67
CA PRO A 563 23.20 -25.72 1.91
C PRO A 563 21.87 -25.05 2.25
N ALA A 564 21.83 -23.72 2.20
CA ALA A 564 20.58 -22.98 2.39
C ALA A 564 19.61 -23.24 1.22
N LEU A 565 18.34 -23.49 1.54
CA LEU A 565 17.25 -23.58 0.57
C LEU A 565 16.94 -22.19 -0.02
N VAL A 566 16.32 -22.18 -1.20
CA VAL A 566 15.89 -20.92 -1.83
C VAL A 566 14.78 -20.28 -0.98
N PRO A 567 14.90 -18.97 -0.66
CA PRO A 567 13.86 -18.25 0.07
C PRO A 567 12.62 -18.06 -0.81
N GLU A 568 11.49 -17.73 -0.17
CA GLU A 568 10.26 -17.45 -0.88
C GLU A 568 10.37 -16.23 -1.80
N ASP A 569 9.52 -16.20 -2.84
CA ASP A 569 9.52 -15.11 -3.81
C ASP A 569 9.29 -13.79 -3.08
N SER A 570 10.23 -12.84 -3.26
CA SER A 570 10.12 -11.53 -2.64
C SER A 570 8.83 -10.85 -3.07
N ASP A 571 8.07 -10.33 -2.10
CA ASP A 571 6.92 -9.47 -2.38
C ASP A 571 7.31 -8.34 -3.35
N PRO A 572 6.67 -8.23 -4.53
CA PRO A 572 7.04 -7.23 -5.55
C PRO A 572 6.87 -5.79 -5.05
N ILE A 573 6.03 -5.58 -4.04
CA ILE A 573 5.77 -4.27 -3.41
C ILE A 573 6.77 -3.99 -2.25
N TRP A 574 7.54 -4.99 -1.81
CA TRP A 574 8.18 -5.02 -0.49
C TRP A 574 9.65 -5.43 -0.48
N SER A 575 10.34 -5.29 -1.62
CA SER A 575 11.78 -5.01 -1.53
C SER A 575 11.94 -3.81 -0.61
N ARG A 576 12.72 -3.91 0.48
CA ARG A 576 12.86 -2.85 1.51
C ARG A 576 13.16 -1.46 0.92
N GLY A 577 13.69 -1.41 -0.31
CA GLY A 577 13.79 -0.20 -1.13
C GLY A 577 12.42 0.43 -1.46
N ALA A 578 11.46 -0.33 -1.97
CA ALA A 578 10.16 0.15 -2.45
C ALA A 578 9.34 0.86 -1.36
N GLN A 579 9.19 0.35 -0.13
CA GLN A 579 8.49 1.11 0.92
C GLN A 579 9.20 2.40 1.34
N SER A 580 10.54 2.39 1.39
CA SER A 580 11.31 3.61 1.68
C SER A 580 11.25 4.62 0.52
N ILE A 581 11.11 4.13 -0.72
CA ILE A 581 11.02 4.93 -1.94
C ILE A 581 9.58 5.39 -2.20
N PHE A 582 8.55 4.61 -1.86
CA PHE A 582 7.14 4.99 -1.95
C PHE A 582 6.79 5.96 -0.81
N SER A 583 7.20 5.74 0.43
CA SER A 583 7.03 6.73 1.51
C SER A 583 7.77 8.04 1.21
N LYS A 584 9.00 7.96 0.67
CA LYS A 584 9.74 9.16 0.23
C LYS A 584 9.17 9.79 -1.04
N SER A 585 8.70 9.03 -2.03
CA SER A 585 8.21 9.57 -3.31
C SER A 585 6.75 10.05 -3.24
N ILE A 586 5.89 9.39 -2.45
CA ILE A 586 4.58 9.91 -2.04
C ILE A 586 4.83 11.15 -1.19
N GLY A 587 5.76 11.10 -0.23
CA GLY A 587 6.20 12.28 0.52
C GLY A 587 6.70 13.42 -0.38
N ILE A 588 7.42 13.14 -1.47
CA ILE A 588 7.90 14.15 -2.43
C ILE A 588 6.76 14.66 -3.33
N LYS A 589 5.92 13.79 -3.89
CA LYS A 589 4.77 14.19 -4.72
C LYS A 589 3.76 14.98 -3.92
N GLN A 590 3.44 14.52 -2.71
CA GLN A 590 2.56 15.22 -1.78
C GLN A 590 3.21 16.50 -1.27
N ARG A 591 4.54 16.58 -1.10
CA ARG A 591 5.24 17.83 -0.78
C ARG A 591 5.27 18.82 -1.95
N ILE A 592 5.39 18.36 -3.18
CA ILE A 592 5.30 19.19 -4.39
C ILE A 592 3.87 19.70 -4.56
N TYR A 593 2.89 18.82 -4.46
CA TYR A 593 1.48 19.19 -4.50
C TYR A 593 1.11 20.14 -3.35
N ASN A 594 1.54 19.85 -2.11
CA ASN A 594 1.38 20.74 -0.96
C ASN A 594 2.06 22.09 -1.16
N ASN A 595 3.17 22.15 -1.90
CA ASN A 595 3.79 23.44 -2.24
C ASN A 595 2.96 24.22 -3.25
N PHE A 596 2.40 23.55 -4.28
CA PHE A 596 1.48 24.19 -5.23
C PHE A 596 0.17 24.63 -4.57
N SER A 597 -0.44 23.79 -3.74
CA SER A 597 -1.67 24.09 -3.04
C SER A 597 -1.48 25.20 -2.00
N ARG A 598 -0.32 25.26 -1.32
CA ARG A 598 0.06 26.40 -0.48
C ARG A 598 0.12 27.71 -1.25
N ILE A 599 0.63 27.72 -2.50
CA ILE A 599 0.65 28.94 -3.33
C ILE A 599 -0.78 29.45 -3.58
N TYR A 600 -1.75 28.56 -3.79
CA TYR A 600 -3.16 28.94 -3.89
C TYR A 600 -3.73 29.47 -2.56
N ASP A 601 -3.32 28.93 -1.41
CA ASP A 601 -3.76 29.47 -0.10
C ASP A 601 -3.24 30.90 0.14
N TYR A 602 -2.08 31.22 -0.43
CA TYR A 602 -1.50 32.55 -0.38
C TYR A 602 -2.27 33.55 -1.27
N LEU A 603 -2.82 33.14 -2.41
CA LEU A 603 -3.53 34.04 -3.36
C LEU A 603 -4.70 34.83 -2.77
N GLY A 604 -5.26 34.41 -1.63
CA GLY A 604 -6.30 35.16 -0.89
C GLY A 604 -5.80 35.99 0.29
N ASP A 605 -4.49 36.01 0.59
CA ASP A 605 -3.95 36.75 1.73
C ASP A 605 -3.74 38.23 1.36
N PRO A 606 -4.40 39.18 2.05
CA PRO A 606 -4.26 40.61 1.75
C PRO A 606 -2.85 41.16 1.97
N ARG A 607 -1.98 40.45 2.69
CA ARG A 607 -0.61 40.88 3.01
C ARG A 607 0.36 40.70 1.84
N ILE A 608 0.02 39.89 0.82
CA ILE A 608 0.95 39.57 -0.27
C ILE A 608 1.23 40.77 -1.15
N GLY A 609 0.21 41.54 -1.55
CA GLY A 609 0.39 42.78 -2.30
C GLY A 609 1.41 43.71 -1.64
N PRO A 610 1.23 44.07 -0.36
CA PRO A 610 2.19 44.84 0.43
C PRO A 610 3.60 44.22 0.54
N ILE A 611 3.71 42.90 0.73
CA ILE A 611 5.01 42.20 0.81
C ILE A 611 5.75 42.27 -0.53
N LEU A 612 5.06 42.06 -1.64
CA LEU A 612 5.60 42.19 -2.99
C LEU A 612 6.05 43.63 -3.27
N LEU A 613 5.26 44.61 -2.81
CA LEU A 613 5.61 46.03 -2.92
C LEU A 613 6.88 46.35 -2.14
N LEU A 614 6.98 45.89 -0.90
CA LEU A 614 8.16 46.07 -0.06
C LEU A 614 9.40 45.42 -0.70
N GLY A 615 9.25 44.20 -1.22
CA GLY A 615 10.31 43.51 -1.96
C GLY A 615 10.77 44.28 -3.20
N ALA A 616 9.82 44.84 -3.96
CA ALA A 616 10.12 45.70 -5.10
C ALA A 616 10.92 46.94 -4.65
N LEU A 617 10.45 47.67 -3.62
CA LEU A 617 11.11 48.89 -3.11
C LEU A 617 12.53 48.62 -2.59
N MET A 618 12.73 47.54 -1.84
CA MET A 618 14.05 47.14 -1.35
C MET A 618 14.99 46.75 -2.49
N SER A 619 14.49 46.07 -3.52
CA SER A 619 15.28 45.74 -4.71
C SER A 619 15.64 46.98 -5.54
N PHE A 620 14.72 47.94 -5.71
CA PHE A 620 15.02 49.24 -6.33
C PHE A 620 16.08 50.00 -5.53
N GLY A 621 15.95 50.06 -4.21
CA GLY A 621 16.88 50.73 -3.30
C GLY A 621 18.29 50.13 -3.35
N THR A 622 18.41 48.79 -3.31
CA THR A 622 19.72 48.11 -3.37
C THR A 622 20.42 48.28 -4.72
N ILE A 623 19.70 48.20 -5.84
CA ILE A 623 20.28 48.45 -7.17
C ILE A 623 20.75 49.90 -7.30
N TRP A 624 19.97 50.85 -6.75
CA TRP A 624 20.34 52.25 -6.70
C TRP A 624 21.61 52.48 -5.86
N LEU A 625 21.70 51.85 -4.68
CA LEU A 625 22.85 51.95 -3.76
C LEU A 625 24.13 51.37 -4.35
N ILE A 626 24.06 50.19 -4.97
CA ILE A 626 25.21 49.53 -5.62
C ILE A 626 25.73 50.38 -6.79
N ARG A 627 24.82 51.03 -7.54
CA ARG A 627 25.22 51.85 -8.69
C ARG A 627 25.68 53.25 -8.30
N SER A 628 25.14 53.86 -7.25
CA SER A 628 25.59 55.17 -6.76
C SER A 628 26.97 55.13 -6.09
N GLN A 629 27.37 53.98 -5.51
CA GLN A 629 28.72 53.77 -4.98
C GLN A 629 29.79 53.59 -6.07
N SER A 630 29.40 53.29 -7.32
CA SER A 630 30.33 53.05 -8.43
C SER A 630 30.87 54.32 -9.12
N THR A 631 30.47 55.52 -8.67
CA THR A 631 30.77 56.81 -9.32
C THR A 631 31.86 57.68 -8.67
N HIS A 632 32.76 57.12 -7.84
CA HIS A 632 33.94 57.87 -7.35
C HIS A 632 35.23 57.54 -8.15
N PRO A 633 35.92 58.52 -8.76
CA PRO A 633 37.19 58.30 -9.45
C PRO A 633 38.37 58.21 -8.46
N LYS A 634 39.23 57.21 -8.60
CA LYS A 634 40.44 56.99 -7.79
C LYS A 634 41.63 57.80 -8.32
N ALA A 635 42.43 58.40 -7.42
CA ALA A 635 43.79 58.86 -7.69
C ALA A 635 44.80 58.26 -6.68
N SER A 636 45.83 57.60 -7.24
CA SER A 636 47.22 57.35 -6.79
C SER A 636 47.60 56.94 -5.35
N GLN A 637 48.26 55.76 -5.26
CA GLN A 637 49.05 55.10 -4.18
C GLN A 637 50.36 55.85 -3.77
N PRO A 638 51.23 55.45 -2.77
CA PRO A 638 51.55 54.06 -2.30
C PRO A 638 51.99 53.78 -0.81
N SER A 639 52.10 52.47 -0.49
CA SER A 639 53.03 51.73 0.44
C SER A 639 53.04 52.05 1.95
N GLN A 640 53.21 51.16 2.94
CA GLN A 640 53.53 49.73 3.18
C GLN A 640 53.14 49.48 4.69
N SER A 641 52.72 48.33 5.21
CA SER A 641 53.54 47.14 5.53
C SER A 641 52.70 46.01 6.19
N ASN A 642 52.93 44.77 5.74
CA ASN A 642 53.11 43.48 6.45
C ASN A 642 52.31 43.13 7.74
N ALA A 643 51.85 41.89 8.01
CA ALA A 643 51.73 40.64 7.25
C ALA A 643 50.95 39.57 8.07
N LYS A 644 50.31 38.61 7.36
CA LYS A 644 49.76 37.28 7.74
C LYS A 644 48.45 37.29 8.58
N ASP A 645 47.39 36.53 8.26
CA ASP A 645 47.34 35.18 7.68
C ASP A 645 46.06 34.91 6.86
N GLU A 646 46.19 33.92 5.96
CA GLU A 646 45.18 33.02 5.37
C GLU A 646 43.89 33.48 4.65
N THR A 647 43.72 32.85 3.48
CA THR A 647 42.47 32.52 2.75
C THR A 647 41.71 33.62 1.99
N ARG A 648 42.00 33.74 0.69
CA ARG A 648 41.02 33.63 -0.42
C ARG A 648 41.70 33.99 -1.74
N ALA A 649 41.53 33.15 -2.76
CA ALA A 649 40.73 33.51 -3.94
C ALA A 649 40.92 32.53 -5.13
N ARG A 650 39.76 32.28 -5.75
CA ARG A 650 39.52 32.19 -7.19
C ARG A 650 39.91 30.91 -7.92
N ARG A 651 38.86 30.20 -8.35
CA ARG A 651 38.88 29.18 -9.39
C ARG A 651 38.01 29.70 -10.54
N GLY A 652 38.61 29.86 -11.71
CA GLY A 652 37.94 30.31 -12.92
C GLY A 652 38.98 30.72 -13.97
N ASP A 653 39.24 29.77 -14.88
CA ASP A 653 39.85 29.89 -16.20
C ASP A 653 41.30 29.41 -16.36
N ARG A 654 41.42 28.27 -17.05
CA ARG A 654 42.61 27.88 -17.80
C ARG A 654 42.21 27.16 -19.08
N GLU A 655 42.60 27.79 -20.18
CA GLU A 655 42.56 27.28 -21.54
C GLU A 655 43.39 25.99 -21.71
N LYS A 656 42.89 25.15 -22.61
CA LYS A 656 43.49 23.88 -23.06
C LYS A 656 44.51 24.13 -24.16
N TYR A 657 45.64 23.42 -24.13
CA TYR A 657 46.36 23.00 -25.35
C TYR A 657 47.04 21.63 -25.20
N ARG A 658 46.66 20.72 -26.12
CA ARG A 658 47.38 19.58 -26.76
C ARG A 658 48.22 18.59 -25.91
N ALA A 659 47.86 17.29 -25.98
CA ALA A 659 48.40 16.34 -26.98
C ALA A 659 47.73 14.93 -26.92
N LYS A 660 47.70 14.30 -28.11
CA LYS A 660 47.05 13.06 -28.63
C LYS A 660 47.21 11.73 -27.85
N LYS A 661 46.19 10.85 -27.98
CA LYS A 661 46.17 9.56 -28.75
C LYS A 661 44.87 8.77 -28.48
N ASP A 662 43.99 8.62 -29.46
CA ASP A 662 43.75 7.43 -30.32
C ASP A 662 42.78 6.37 -29.74
N ARG A 663 41.53 6.32 -30.26
CA ARG A 663 40.70 5.16 -30.68
C ARG A 663 39.17 5.37 -30.51
N PRO A 664 38.32 4.68 -31.33
CA PRO A 664 37.22 5.33 -32.05
C PRO A 664 35.83 5.21 -31.42
N SER A 665 34.95 6.08 -31.90
CA SER A 665 33.51 6.14 -31.68
C SER A 665 32.76 5.01 -32.39
N SER A 666 31.85 4.34 -31.67
CA SER A 666 30.77 3.53 -32.24
C SER A 666 29.47 4.34 -32.21
N ILE A 667 28.90 4.57 -33.40
CA ILE A 667 27.47 4.44 -33.77
C ILE A 667 26.65 3.84 -32.61
N THR A 668 25.58 4.43 -32.07
CA THR A 668 24.51 5.32 -32.56
C THR A 668 23.84 5.92 -31.32
N ASP A 669 23.47 7.20 -31.34
CA ASP A 669 22.25 7.72 -30.68
C ASP A 669 22.17 9.22 -30.94
N SER A 670 21.38 9.58 -31.94
CA SER A 670 20.95 10.95 -32.19
C SER A 670 19.64 10.88 -32.96
N GLU A 671 18.52 10.69 -32.25
CA GLU A 671 17.21 10.92 -32.85
C GLU A 671 17.07 12.42 -33.20
N PRO A 672 16.67 12.77 -34.44
CA PRO A 672 16.45 14.15 -34.82
C PRO A 672 15.18 14.71 -34.18
N LYS A 673 15.23 15.98 -33.76
CA LYS A 673 14.07 16.71 -33.24
C LYS A 673 12.99 16.81 -34.32
N GLY A 674 11.87 16.12 -34.11
CA GLY A 674 10.70 16.14 -35.00
C GLY A 674 10.00 14.79 -35.19
N ALA A 675 10.45 13.72 -34.55
CA ALA A 675 9.77 12.42 -34.61
C ALA A 675 8.42 12.46 -33.86
N TYR A 676 7.34 12.21 -34.59
CA TYR A 676 6.02 11.88 -34.05
C TYR A 676 5.72 10.42 -34.38
N GLN A 677 5.14 9.69 -33.43
CA GLN A 677 4.71 8.31 -33.61
C GLN A 677 3.38 8.25 -34.37
N ILE A 678 3.38 7.59 -35.52
CA ILE A 678 2.17 7.26 -36.27
C ILE A 678 1.32 6.28 -35.43
N PRO A 679 0.02 6.56 -35.17
CA PRO A 679 -0.89 5.57 -34.62
C PRO A 679 -1.26 4.58 -35.73
N LEU A 680 -1.00 3.29 -35.50
CA LEU A 680 -1.49 2.22 -36.35
C LEU A 680 -2.99 2.01 -36.05
N SER A 681 -3.78 2.20 -37.10
CA SER A 681 -5.20 1.88 -37.19
C SER A 681 -5.32 0.45 -37.70
N ASP A 682 -5.78 -0.47 -36.86
CA ASP A 682 -6.17 -1.81 -37.31
C ASP A 682 -7.69 -1.93 -37.28
N SER A 683 -8.29 -1.69 -38.44
CA SER A 683 -9.54 -2.34 -38.85
C SER A 683 -9.56 -2.34 -40.38
N GLU A 684 -9.53 -3.51 -41.00
CA GLU A 684 -10.67 -4.10 -41.74
C GLU A 684 -10.22 -5.20 -42.71
N SER A 685 -10.94 -6.32 -42.63
CA SER A 685 -11.36 -7.25 -43.70
C SER A 685 -10.57 -7.36 -45.01
N GLU A 686 -10.15 -8.59 -45.31
CA GLU A 686 -10.63 -9.40 -46.46
C GLU A 686 -10.58 -10.90 -46.10
#